data_AF-A0A9P8NCH8-F1
#
_entry.id   AF-A0A9P8NCH8-F1
#
_cell.length_a   1.000
_cell.length_b   1.000
_cell.length_c   1.000
_cell.angle_alpha   90.00
_cell.angle_beta   90.00
_cell.angle_gamma   90.00
#
_symmetry.space_group_name_H-M   'P 1'
#
loop_
_entity.id
_entity.type
_entity.pdbx_description
1 polymer ?
#
loop_
_entity_poly.entity_id
_entity_poly.type
_entity_poly.pdbx_seq_one_letter_code
_entity_poly.pdbx_strand_id
1 'polypeptide(L)'
;MATEGTKIKVKNPVVELDGDEMTRIIWQEIREKLILPYLDIDLKYYDLGIEYRDQTDDKVTVEAAEAIKKYGVGVKCATITPDEARVEEFKLKKMWLSPNGTIRNILGGTVFREPIVIPRIPRLVPGWNKPIIIGRHAFGDQYRATDIVVPGPGKLELVYTPENGEPQAIKVYDFTGGGVAQTQYNTDDSIRGFAHSSFKMALMKGLPLYMSTKNTILKKYDGRFKDIFQEIYESTYKKEFDAKGIWYEHRLIDDMVAQMIKSEGGFVMALKNYDGDVQSDVVAQGFGSLGLMTSTLTTPDGSAFESEAAHGTVTRHYREHQKGRETSTNPIASIFAWTRGLIQRGKLDETPDVVTFAEELERACIDVVNEEGIMTKDLALACGRKEREAWVTTKEYLAAVERRLKSNLKARLLSTVEDAVASSRRLPSLIDMTARILGITTALLVLSTLAVALRLYTRFGIVRTPGWDDALIVAAVGTNYVFYACLIIELRHHLGQKQDTVSEHDMRLQLKALWLSIPFYNLTLTLAKISMILLYMRLFASTNKRFRILLIVFLVFMGIVGLWTLFSTFLICLPVRGFWDHSVPATCRSFAVVWCLNAALQIVTDIVVVMTPIPTLARLRLPTRQKFALILVFALGFLYVSLRFGPASIVQPYTNASSVCAMSIIRLVRIIQLASGSSDEFSSNIAHPRSISHNTDKVIRAQRPSSSLVLHRIQRRHHLHLPTANPTPPRPHVPVPALFAPAPAPARQ
;
A
#
# COMPACT_ATOMS: atom_id res chain seq x y z
N MET A 1 12.21 0.96 -12.76
CA MET A 1 12.21 -0.08 -13.81
C MET A 1 13.63 -0.56 -14.06
N ALA A 2 13.82 -1.85 -14.33
CA ALA A 2 15.16 -2.41 -14.57
C ALA A 2 15.72 -2.02 -15.95
N THR A 3 16.88 -1.36 -15.95
CA THR A 3 17.77 -1.24 -17.12
C THR A 3 18.89 -2.28 -17.01
N GLU A 4 19.65 -2.49 -18.09
CA GLU A 4 20.89 -3.28 -18.00
C GLU A 4 21.75 -2.77 -16.84
N GLY A 5 22.03 -3.65 -15.87
CA GLY A 5 22.83 -3.35 -14.68
C GLY A 5 22.10 -2.86 -13.42
N THR A 6 20.77 -2.64 -13.42
CA THR A 6 20.04 -2.25 -12.18
C THR A 6 18.77 -3.07 -11.98
N LYS A 7 18.80 -3.96 -10.98
CA LYS A 7 17.65 -4.78 -10.58
C LYS A 7 16.66 -3.99 -9.70
N ILE A 8 15.38 -4.35 -9.77
CA ILE A 8 14.33 -3.83 -8.90
C ILE A 8 14.53 -4.39 -7.49
N LYS A 9 14.62 -3.50 -6.49
CA LYS A 9 14.77 -3.87 -5.08
C LYS A 9 13.45 -4.35 -4.49
N VAL A 10 13.43 -5.55 -3.94
CA VAL A 10 12.32 -6.06 -3.10
C VAL A 10 12.69 -5.78 -1.64
N LYS A 11 11.79 -5.14 -0.86
CA LYS A 11 12.15 -4.67 0.50
C LYS A 11 12.22 -5.81 1.51
N ASN A 12 11.23 -6.70 1.48
CA ASN A 12 11.15 -7.84 2.40
C ASN A 12 11.34 -9.18 1.66
N PRO A 13 11.68 -10.26 2.38
CA PRO A 13 11.88 -11.57 1.76
C PRO A 13 10.58 -12.17 1.20
N VAL A 14 10.76 -13.13 0.29
CA VAL A 14 9.73 -14.09 -0.13
C VAL A 14 10.21 -15.50 0.22
N VAL A 15 9.31 -16.34 0.73
CA VAL A 15 9.63 -17.74 1.02
C VAL A 15 9.45 -18.55 -0.25
N GLU A 16 10.48 -19.28 -0.66
CA GLU A 16 10.46 -20.13 -1.84
C GLU A 16 10.40 -21.59 -1.42
N LEU A 17 9.37 -22.30 -1.86
CA LEU A 17 9.15 -23.71 -1.59
C LEU A 17 9.39 -24.48 -2.89
N ASP A 18 10.59 -25.04 -3.06
CA ASP A 18 10.91 -25.86 -4.24
C ASP A 18 10.21 -27.23 -4.18
N GLY A 19 10.19 -27.95 -5.29
CA GLY A 19 9.34 -29.12 -5.48
C GLY A 19 9.98 -30.24 -6.28
N ASP A 20 9.15 -30.97 -7.04
CA ASP A 20 9.52 -32.26 -7.61
C ASP A 20 9.43 -32.32 -9.15
N GLU A 21 10.09 -33.32 -9.73
CA GLU A 21 9.96 -33.77 -11.13
C GLU A 21 10.05 -32.65 -12.20
N MET A 22 9.11 -32.62 -13.16
CA MET A 22 9.14 -31.68 -14.29
C MET A 22 8.93 -30.23 -13.83
N THR A 23 8.14 -30.04 -12.77
CA THR A 23 7.91 -28.73 -12.17
C THR A 23 9.16 -28.16 -11.52
N ARG A 24 9.99 -28.97 -10.84
CA ARG A 24 11.28 -28.53 -10.28
C ARG A 24 12.21 -27.94 -11.34
N ILE A 25 12.31 -28.61 -12.49
CA ILE A 25 13.13 -28.14 -13.64
C ILE A 25 12.61 -26.79 -14.15
N ILE A 26 11.29 -26.67 -14.34
CA ILE A 26 10.65 -25.43 -14.80
C ILE A 26 10.83 -24.31 -13.77
N TRP A 27 10.69 -24.63 -12.49
CA TRP A 27 10.81 -23.69 -11.37
C TRP A 27 12.19 -23.05 -11.32
N GLN A 28 13.25 -23.86 -11.47
CA GLN A 28 14.62 -23.38 -11.60
C GLN A 28 14.78 -22.45 -12.82
N GLU A 29 14.30 -22.84 -14.01
CA GLU A 29 14.42 -21.99 -15.21
C GLU A 29 13.65 -20.66 -15.06
N ILE A 30 12.48 -20.64 -14.41
CA ILE A 30 11.73 -19.42 -14.10
C ILE A 30 12.55 -18.54 -13.15
N ARG A 31 13.03 -19.09 -12.03
CA ARG A 31 13.83 -18.36 -11.03
C ARG A 31 15.07 -17.73 -11.67
N GLU A 32 15.83 -18.50 -12.45
CA GLU A 32 17.11 -18.07 -13.01
C GLU A 32 16.99 -17.13 -14.22
N LYS A 33 15.98 -17.27 -15.08
CA LYS A 33 15.83 -16.46 -16.31
C LYS A 33 14.80 -15.34 -16.21
N LEU A 34 13.72 -15.58 -15.46
CA LEU A 34 12.57 -14.68 -15.42
C LEU A 34 12.50 -13.86 -14.13
N ILE A 35 13.10 -14.30 -13.00
CA ILE A 35 13.02 -13.59 -11.71
C ILE A 35 14.35 -12.90 -11.34
N LEU A 36 15.39 -13.70 -11.06
CA LEU A 36 16.67 -13.21 -10.54
C LEU A 36 17.44 -12.22 -11.44
N PRO A 37 17.29 -12.20 -12.79
CA PRO A 37 17.93 -11.17 -13.62
C PRO A 37 17.35 -9.78 -13.42
N TYR A 38 16.08 -9.68 -13.02
CA TYR A 38 15.34 -8.42 -12.92
C TYR A 38 15.13 -7.96 -11.48
N LEU A 39 15.05 -8.89 -10.52
CA LEU A 39 14.80 -8.59 -9.10
C LEU A 39 16.05 -8.83 -8.24
N ASP A 40 16.31 -7.89 -7.34
CA ASP A 40 17.18 -8.09 -6.19
C ASP A 40 16.28 -8.42 -5.00
N ILE A 41 16.18 -9.71 -4.71
CA ILE A 41 15.18 -10.32 -3.84
C ILE A 41 15.84 -11.31 -2.89
N ASP A 42 15.52 -11.20 -1.60
CA ASP A 42 15.92 -12.15 -0.57
C ASP A 42 14.94 -13.34 -0.58
N LEU A 43 15.40 -14.49 -1.07
CA LEU A 43 14.61 -15.73 -1.11
C LEU A 43 14.93 -16.61 0.10
N LYS A 44 13.91 -16.91 0.91
CA LYS A 44 14.02 -17.91 1.99
C LYS A 44 13.66 -19.26 1.40
N TYR A 45 14.67 -19.92 0.85
CA TYR A 45 14.56 -21.20 0.16
C TYR A 45 14.34 -22.38 1.13
N TYR A 46 13.34 -23.19 0.82
CA TYR A 46 13.02 -24.47 1.48
C TYR A 46 12.80 -25.52 0.40
N ASP A 47 13.55 -26.62 0.45
CA ASP A 47 13.42 -27.70 -0.51
C ASP A 47 12.32 -28.68 -0.07
N LEU A 48 11.16 -28.66 -0.74
CA LEU A 48 10.10 -29.64 -0.47
C LEU A 48 10.11 -30.81 -1.48
N GLY A 49 11.24 -31.03 -2.17
CA GLY A 49 11.47 -32.25 -2.94
C GLY A 49 11.35 -33.49 -2.06
N ILE A 50 10.77 -34.57 -2.60
CA ILE A 50 10.41 -35.77 -1.84
C ILE A 50 11.62 -36.39 -1.09
N GLU A 51 12.80 -36.37 -1.70
CA GLU A 51 14.03 -36.90 -1.10
C GLU A 51 14.50 -36.06 0.11
N TYR A 52 14.35 -34.73 0.07
CA TYR A 52 14.76 -33.86 1.19
C TYR A 52 13.72 -33.85 2.32
N ARG A 53 12.43 -33.97 1.97
CA ARG A 53 11.38 -34.24 2.98
C ARG A 53 11.63 -35.58 3.67
N ASP A 54 11.97 -36.64 2.94
CA ASP A 54 12.32 -37.91 3.57
C ASP A 54 13.55 -37.77 4.49
N GLN A 55 14.64 -37.16 4.01
CA GLN A 55 15.85 -36.90 4.81
C GLN A 55 15.55 -36.16 6.12
N THR A 56 14.71 -35.13 6.08
CA THR A 56 14.38 -34.26 7.24
C THR A 56 13.24 -34.78 8.12
N ASP A 57 12.68 -35.95 7.82
CA ASP A 57 11.47 -36.48 8.45
C ASP A 57 10.24 -35.55 8.32
N ASP A 58 10.09 -34.92 7.15
CA ASP A 58 9.10 -33.90 6.76
C ASP A 58 9.11 -32.60 7.57
N LYS A 59 10.13 -32.38 8.41
CA LYS A 59 10.30 -31.14 9.20
C LYS A 59 10.41 -29.90 8.32
N VAL A 60 11.09 -30.00 7.17
CA VAL A 60 11.25 -28.89 6.21
C VAL A 60 9.91 -28.30 5.75
N THR A 61 8.87 -29.13 5.62
CA THR A 61 7.50 -28.70 5.25
C THR A 61 6.87 -27.84 6.34
N VAL A 62 7.09 -28.19 7.61
CA VAL A 62 6.61 -27.41 8.77
C VAL A 62 7.39 -26.10 8.90
N GLU A 63 8.72 -26.16 8.76
CA GLU A 63 9.60 -24.99 8.81
C GLU A 63 9.28 -23.97 7.69
N ALA A 64 8.97 -24.44 6.48
CA ALA A 64 8.53 -23.60 5.37
C ALA A 64 7.19 -22.90 5.67
N ALA A 65 6.23 -23.59 6.28
CA ALA A 65 4.95 -22.99 6.66
C ALA A 65 5.10 -21.91 7.75
N GLU A 66 5.93 -22.16 8.77
CA GLU A 66 6.24 -21.14 9.79
C GLU A 66 7.06 -19.98 9.22
N ALA A 67 7.92 -20.22 8.22
CA ALA A 67 8.58 -19.14 7.48
C ALA A 67 7.57 -18.28 6.71
N ILE A 68 6.55 -18.86 6.08
CA ILE A 68 5.47 -18.08 5.42
C ILE A 68 4.73 -17.22 6.45
N LYS A 69 4.43 -17.72 7.65
CA LYS A 69 3.84 -16.91 8.74
C LYS A 69 4.76 -15.77 9.19
N LYS A 70 6.07 -15.99 9.19
CA LYS A 70 7.07 -14.99 9.59
C LYS A 70 7.28 -13.87 8.56
N TYR A 71 7.32 -14.20 7.27
CA TYR A 71 7.63 -13.23 6.20
C TYR A 71 6.38 -12.77 5.41
N GLY A 72 5.25 -13.45 5.58
CA GLY A 72 3.93 -13.10 5.04
C GLY A 72 3.64 -13.59 3.61
N VAL A 73 4.65 -13.99 2.84
CA VAL A 73 4.48 -14.39 1.42
C VAL A 73 5.32 -15.62 1.08
N GLY A 74 4.65 -16.67 0.59
CA GLY A 74 5.26 -17.87 0.01
C GLY A 74 4.94 -18.05 -1.48
N VAL A 75 5.89 -18.60 -2.23
CA VAL A 75 5.71 -19.10 -3.60
C VAL A 75 6.12 -20.57 -3.65
N LYS A 76 5.26 -21.43 -4.21
CA LYS A 76 5.41 -22.88 -4.09
C LYS A 76 5.37 -23.63 -5.43
N CYS A 77 6.35 -24.49 -5.60
CA CYS A 77 6.43 -25.49 -6.66
C CYS A 77 5.55 -26.72 -6.34
N ALA A 78 5.12 -27.45 -7.37
CA ALA A 78 4.35 -28.68 -7.17
C ALA A 78 5.23 -29.79 -6.56
N THR A 79 4.64 -30.56 -5.65
CA THR A 79 5.34 -31.57 -4.81
C THR A 79 4.63 -32.92 -4.88
N ILE A 80 5.40 -34.01 -4.89
CA ILE A 80 4.88 -35.38 -4.81
C ILE A 80 4.17 -35.58 -3.46
N THR A 81 2.95 -36.09 -3.48
CA THR A 81 2.37 -36.79 -2.33
C THR A 81 2.56 -38.28 -2.60
N PRO A 82 3.38 -39.01 -1.80
CA PRO A 82 3.74 -40.38 -2.13
C PRO A 82 2.58 -41.35 -1.90
N ASP A 83 2.42 -42.28 -2.83
CA ASP A 83 1.67 -43.54 -2.68
C ASP A 83 2.66 -44.71 -2.47
N GLU A 84 2.18 -45.96 -2.44
CA GLU A 84 3.02 -47.15 -2.30
C GLU A 84 4.08 -47.25 -3.41
N ALA A 85 3.74 -46.89 -4.65
CA ALA A 85 4.67 -46.93 -5.77
C ALA A 85 5.76 -45.86 -5.65
N ARG A 86 5.46 -44.69 -5.08
CA ARG A 86 6.47 -43.66 -4.75
C ARG A 86 7.34 -44.03 -3.56
N VAL A 87 6.80 -44.73 -2.56
CA VAL A 87 7.60 -45.26 -1.44
C VAL A 87 8.68 -46.22 -1.98
N GLU A 88 8.32 -47.13 -2.89
CA GLU A 88 9.29 -48.01 -3.55
C GLU A 88 10.24 -47.27 -4.50
N GLU A 89 9.75 -46.36 -5.34
CA GLU A 89 10.58 -45.60 -6.30
C GLU A 89 11.72 -44.84 -5.62
N PHE A 90 11.39 -44.09 -4.57
CA PHE A 90 12.32 -43.21 -3.86
C PHE A 90 12.92 -43.86 -2.59
N LYS A 91 12.54 -45.11 -2.27
CA LYS A 91 12.96 -45.85 -1.07
C LYS A 91 12.69 -45.08 0.23
N LEU A 92 11.48 -44.52 0.33
CA LEU A 92 11.09 -43.63 1.42
C LEU A 92 11.01 -44.39 2.76
N LYS A 93 11.37 -43.72 3.86
CA LYS A 93 11.22 -44.24 5.24
C LYS A 93 9.77 -44.60 5.56
N LYS A 94 8.81 -43.86 4.98
CA LYS A 94 7.36 -44.09 5.07
C LYS A 94 6.61 -43.27 4.01
N MET A 95 5.32 -43.55 3.87
CA MET A 95 4.40 -42.71 3.09
C MET A 95 4.17 -41.38 3.82
N TRP A 96 4.84 -40.31 3.36
CA TRP A 96 4.71 -38.96 3.93
C TRP A 96 3.39 -38.30 3.56
N LEU A 97 2.89 -37.41 4.42
CA LEU A 97 1.69 -36.62 4.15
C LEU A 97 1.91 -35.63 3.01
N SER A 98 0.81 -35.11 2.45
CA SER A 98 0.87 -34.10 1.40
C SER A 98 1.41 -32.76 1.96
N PRO A 99 2.47 -32.18 1.38
CA PRO A 99 2.99 -30.88 1.83
C PRO A 99 1.94 -29.78 1.77
N ASN A 100 1.08 -29.81 0.75
CA ASN A 100 -0.05 -28.90 0.58
C ASN A 100 -1.00 -28.99 1.77
N GLY A 101 -1.31 -30.20 2.24
CA GLY A 101 -2.12 -30.42 3.43
C GLY A 101 -1.47 -29.85 4.69
N THR A 102 -0.19 -30.19 4.93
CA THR A 102 0.58 -29.70 6.09
C THR A 102 0.65 -28.18 6.14
N ILE A 103 0.99 -27.52 5.02
CA ILE A 103 1.07 -26.05 4.94
C ILE A 103 -0.31 -25.41 5.18
N ARG A 104 -1.36 -25.88 4.51
CA ARG A 104 -2.74 -25.36 4.70
C ARG A 104 -3.25 -25.55 6.13
N ASN A 105 -2.84 -26.63 6.80
CA ASN A 105 -3.16 -26.88 8.22
C ASN A 105 -2.46 -25.89 9.17
N ILE A 106 -1.22 -25.49 8.88
CA ILE A 106 -0.41 -24.60 9.73
C ILE A 106 -0.75 -23.12 9.50
N LEU A 107 -1.00 -22.73 8.24
CA LEU A 107 -1.39 -21.37 7.88
C LEU A 107 -2.88 -21.11 8.18
N GLY A 108 -3.74 -22.09 7.94
CA GLY A 108 -5.19 -21.90 7.84
C GLY A 108 -5.58 -21.09 6.60
N GLY A 109 -6.89 -20.85 6.44
CA GLY A 109 -7.43 -19.99 5.37
C GLY A 109 -8.12 -20.74 4.23
N THR A 110 -8.10 -20.14 3.05
CA THR A 110 -8.89 -20.57 1.88
C THR A 110 -8.05 -20.56 0.62
N VAL A 111 -8.14 -21.63 -0.17
CA VAL A 111 -7.45 -21.73 -1.45
C VAL A 111 -8.38 -21.18 -2.53
N PHE A 112 -7.99 -20.08 -3.16
CA PHE A 112 -8.67 -19.52 -4.31
C PHE A 112 -7.99 -19.97 -5.61
N ARG A 113 -8.77 -20.61 -6.48
CA ARG A 113 -8.36 -21.01 -7.83
C ARG A 113 -9.04 -20.12 -8.86
N GLU A 114 -8.26 -19.42 -9.67
CA GLU A 114 -8.74 -18.48 -10.70
C GLU A 114 -8.11 -18.80 -12.07
N PRO A 115 -8.94 -18.97 -13.13
CA PRO A 115 -8.47 -19.33 -14.45
C PRO A 115 -7.77 -18.15 -15.15
N ILE A 116 -6.70 -18.46 -15.86
CA ILE A 116 -5.91 -17.53 -16.68
C ILE A 116 -6.58 -17.47 -18.06
N VAL A 117 -7.45 -16.47 -18.25
CA VAL A 117 -8.23 -16.33 -19.49
C VAL A 117 -7.37 -15.77 -20.62
N ILE A 118 -7.12 -16.60 -21.65
CA ILE A 118 -6.39 -16.21 -22.86
C ILE A 118 -7.38 -16.24 -24.04
N PRO A 119 -7.71 -15.09 -24.70
CA PRO A 119 -8.78 -15.03 -25.70
C PRO A 119 -8.65 -16.01 -26.88
N ARG A 120 -7.42 -16.32 -27.32
CA ARG A 120 -7.15 -17.32 -28.36
C ARG A 120 -7.55 -18.76 -27.98
N ILE A 121 -7.58 -19.10 -26.68
CA ILE A 121 -7.88 -20.46 -26.23
C ILE A 121 -9.41 -20.66 -26.18
N PRO A 122 -9.96 -21.63 -26.93
CA PRO A 122 -11.39 -21.92 -26.88
C PRO A 122 -11.75 -22.55 -25.53
N ARG A 123 -12.95 -22.20 -25.04
CA ARG A 123 -13.52 -22.75 -23.81
C ARG A 123 -14.42 -23.93 -24.13
N LEU A 124 -14.39 -24.98 -23.31
CA LEU A 124 -15.29 -26.14 -23.45
C LEU A 124 -16.74 -25.79 -23.11
N VAL A 125 -16.94 -24.75 -22.29
CA VAL A 125 -18.23 -24.09 -22.06
C VAL A 125 -18.17 -22.70 -22.70
N PRO A 126 -18.64 -22.52 -23.95
CA PRO A 126 -18.39 -21.29 -24.71
C PRO A 126 -18.97 -20.01 -24.09
N GLY A 127 -19.98 -20.13 -23.23
CA GLY A 127 -20.60 -19.00 -22.53
C GLY A 127 -19.68 -18.32 -21.51
N TRP A 128 -18.66 -19.00 -20.99
CA TRP A 128 -17.78 -18.50 -19.93
C TRP A 128 -16.84 -17.39 -20.41
N ASN A 129 -17.36 -16.18 -20.48
CA ASN A 129 -16.65 -14.97 -20.94
C ASN A 129 -15.95 -14.20 -19.82
N LYS A 130 -16.26 -14.50 -18.55
CA LYS A 130 -15.66 -13.92 -17.35
C LYS A 130 -15.12 -15.05 -16.45
N PRO A 131 -14.05 -14.84 -15.67
CA PRO A 131 -13.48 -15.89 -14.83
C PRO A 131 -14.47 -16.37 -13.76
N ILE A 132 -14.38 -17.65 -13.42
CA ILE A 132 -15.08 -18.26 -12.28
C ILE A 132 -14.01 -18.56 -11.22
N ILE A 133 -14.10 -17.93 -10.05
CA ILE A 133 -13.10 -18.09 -8.98
C ILE A 133 -13.62 -19.09 -7.97
N ILE A 134 -12.94 -20.22 -7.81
CA ILE A 134 -13.30 -21.24 -6.82
C ILE A 134 -12.56 -20.97 -5.51
N GLY A 135 -13.28 -20.62 -4.44
CA GLY A 135 -12.77 -20.60 -3.07
C GLY A 135 -13.03 -21.93 -2.39
N ARG A 136 -12.00 -22.78 -2.25
CA ARG A 136 -12.07 -24.08 -1.59
C ARG A 136 -11.79 -23.96 -0.08
N HIS A 137 -12.72 -24.46 0.73
CA HIS A 137 -12.49 -24.66 2.16
C HIS A 137 -11.51 -25.81 2.42
N ALA A 138 -10.22 -25.54 2.51
CA ALA A 138 -9.18 -26.56 2.56
C ALA A 138 -8.96 -27.18 3.97
N PHE A 139 -10.04 -27.49 4.69
CA PHE A 139 -10.00 -28.08 6.03
C PHE A 139 -11.18 -29.04 6.26
N GLY A 140 -10.94 -30.09 7.07
CA GLY A 140 -11.99 -31.02 7.49
C GLY A 140 -12.62 -31.81 6.34
N ASP A 141 -13.88 -32.18 6.53
CA ASP A 141 -14.69 -32.98 5.59
C ASP A 141 -13.97 -34.31 5.22
N GLN A 142 -14.15 -34.83 4.01
CA GLN A 142 -13.58 -36.11 3.56
C GLN A 142 -12.04 -36.20 3.73
N TYR A 143 -11.32 -35.08 3.68
CA TYR A 143 -9.86 -35.01 3.75
C TYR A 143 -9.30 -35.19 5.17
N ARG A 144 -10.20 -35.30 6.16
CA ARG A 144 -9.90 -35.69 7.54
C ARG A 144 -10.94 -36.68 8.08
N ALA A 145 -11.53 -37.48 7.19
CA ALA A 145 -12.44 -38.53 7.59
C ALA A 145 -11.70 -39.68 8.31
N THR A 146 -12.46 -40.51 9.00
CA THR A 146 -12.03 -41.83 9.46
C THR A 146 -13.03 -42.84 8.93
N ASP A 147 -12.53 -43.85 8.24
CA ASP A 147 -13.31 -44.85 7.54
C ASP A 147 -12.93 -46.28 7.94
N ILE A 148 -13.87 -47.21 7.74
CA ILE A 148 -13.69 -48.64 8.03
C ILE A 148 -14.37 -49.49 6.97
N VAL A 149 -13.79 -50.67 6.70
CA VAL A 149 -14.48 -51.79 6.06
C VAL A 149 -15.17 -52.60 7.16
N VAL A 150 -16.47 -52.78 7.03
CA VAL A 150 -17.30 -53.58 7.95
C VAL A 150 -17.30 -55.03 7.43
N PRO A 151 -16.78 -56.02 8.18
CA PRO A 151 -16.58 -57.38 7.67
C PRO A 151 -17.85 -58.23 7.65
N GLY A 152 -18.91 -57.83 8.35
CA GLY A 152 -20.13 -58.62 8.53
C GLY A 152 -21.21 -57.87 9.33
N PRO A 153 -22.30 -58.56 9.73
CA PRO A 153 -23.41 -57.93 10.43
C PRO A 153 -22.98 -57.25 11.74
N GLY A 154 -23.54 -56.07 12.03
CA GLY A 154 -23.16 -55.28 13.20
C GLY A 154 -23.82 -53.90 13.27
N LYS A 155 -23.78 -53.26 14.45
CA LYS A 155 -24.35 -51.92 14.69
C LYS A 155 -23.27 -50.85 14.51
N LEU A 156 -23.58 -49.79 13.77
CA LEU A 156 -22.74 -48.59 13.63
C LEU A 156 -23.36 -47.42 14.37
N GLU A 157 -22.57 -46.77 15.23
CA GLU A 157 -22.96 -45.59 16.00
C GLU A 157 -21.89 -44.50 15.92
N LEU A 158 -22.32 -43.25 15.91
CA LEU A 158 -21.49 -42.08 16.13
C LEU A 158 -21.60 -41.69 17.61
N VAL A 159 -20.49 -41.69 18.34
CA VAL A 159 -20.47 -41.34 19.76
C VAL A 159 -19.74 -40.00 19.95
N TYR A 160 -20.40 -39.05 20.61
CA TYR A 160 -19.80 -37.78 21.04
C TYR A 160 -19.82 -37.69 22.57
N THR A 161 -18.64 -37.59 23.18
CA THR A 161 -18.49 -37.39 24.63
C THR A 161 -18.08 -35.94 24.88
N PRO A 162 -18.96 -35.09 25.44
CA PRO A 162 -18.57 -33.75 25.87
C PRO A 162 -17.65 -33.83 27.09
N GLU A 163 -16.67 -32.93 27.18
CA GLU A 163 -15.61 -32.95 28.20
C GLU A 163 -16.12 -32.99 29.66
N ASN A 164 -17.33 -32.46 29.90
CA ASN A 164 -17.99 -32.42 31.21
C ASN A 164 -19.41 -33.01 31.16
N GLY A 165 -19.64 -34.10 30.41
CA GLY A 165 -20.95 -34.77 30.37
C GLY A 165 -20.95 -36.15 29.73
N GLU A 166 -22.12 -36.80 29.76
CA GLU A 166 -22.27 -38.19 29.36
C GLU A 166 -22.10 -38.42 27.84
N PRO A 167 -21.54 -39.58 27.41
CA PRO A 167 -21.44 -39.97 26.01
C PRO A 167 -22.80 -40.02 25.31
N GLN A 168 -22.88 -39.36 24.15
CA GLN A 168 -24.07 -39.32 23.30
C GLN A 168 -23.89 -40.27 22.12
N ALA A 169 -24.51 -41.45 22.18
CA ALA A 169 -24.52 -42.41 21.08
C ALA A 169 -25.67 -42.13 20.11
N ILE A 170 -25.34 -41.94 18.83
CA ILE A 170 -26.28 -41.71 17.74
C ILE A 170 -26.16 -42.90 16.77
N LYS A 171 -27.21 -43.72 16.69
CA LYS A 171 -27.28 -44.81 15.72
C LYS A 171 -27.18 -44.29 14.29
N VAL A 172 -26.28 -44.87 13.51
CA VAL A 172 -26.08 -44.55 12.09
C VAL A 172 -26.76 -45.61 11.22
N TYR A 173 -26.42 -46.90 11.40
CA TYR A 173 -26.95 -48.00 10.59
C TYR A 173 -26.80 -49.36 11.30
N ASP A 174 -27.67 -50.33 10.96
CA ASP A 174 -27.47 -51.74 11.32
C ASP A 174 -27.07 -52.51 10.05
N PHE A 175 -25.82 -52.97 9.99
CA PHE A 175 -25.34 -53.82 8.91
C PHE A 175 -25.91 -55.23 9.04
N THR A 176 -26.46 -55.75 7.95
CA THR A 176 -26.92 -57.15 7.81
C THR A 176 -25.89 -58.05 7.11
N GLY A 177 -24.70 -57.51 6.82
CA GLY A 177 -23.63 -58.15 6.05
C GLY A 177 -22.43 -57.21 5.96
N GLY A 178 -21.45 -57.51 5.11
CA GLY A 178 -20.30 -56.63 4.91
C GLY A 178 -20.65 -55.28 4.28
N GLY A 179 -19.79 -54.28 4.47
CA GLY A 179 -20.00 -52.92 3.95
C GLY A 179 -18.84 -51.97 4.26
N VAL A 180 -19.08 -50.67 4.19
CA VAL A 180 -18.13 -49.61 4.53
C VAL A 180 -18.82 -48.50 5.32
N ALA A 181 -18.07 -47.77 6.14
CA ALA A 181 -18.55 -46.60 6.87
C ALA A 181 -17.47 -45.52 6.93
N GLN A 182 -17.88 -44.25 6.98
CA GLN A 182 -16.99 -43.11 7.23
C GLN A 182 -17.62 -42.11 8.19
N THR A 183 -16.79 -41.40 8.94
CA THR A 183 -17.17 -40.23 9.76
C THR A 183 -16.24 -39.07 9.43
N GLN A 184 -16.78 -37.84 9.37
CA GLN A 184 -16.02 -36.63 9.08
C GLN A 184 -16.48 -35.46 9.95
N TYR A 185 -15.62 -34.46 10.16
CA TYR A 185 -15.88 -33.31 11.01
C TYR A 185 -15.41 -32.00 10.36
N ASN A 186 -15.92 -30.88 10.87
CA ASN A 186 -15.42 -29.55 10.60
C ASN A 186 -15.58 -28.69 11.87
N THR A 187 -15.04 -27.48 11.91
CA THR A 187 -15.13 -26.60 13.09
C THR A 187 -15.69 -25.23 12.72
N ASP A 188 -16.48 -24.65 13.62
CA ASP A 188 -17.08 -23.32 13.42
C ASP A 188 -16.00 -22.28 13.09
N ASP A 189 -14.87 -22.25 13.80
CA ASP A 189 -13.76 -21.31 13.55
C ASP A 189 -13.20 -21.43 12.12
N SER A 190 -13.07 -22.66 11.62
CA SER A 190 -12.59 -22.92 10.26
C SER A 190 -13.60 -22.44 9.20
N ILE A 191 -14.89 -22.69 9.43
CA ILE A 191 -15.98 -22.23 8.56
C ILE A 191 -16.09 -20.69 8.59
N ARG A 192 -15.94 -20.06 9.76
CA ARG A 192 -15.91 -18.60 9.91
C ARG A 192 -14.73 -17.98 9.17
N GLY A 193 -13.53 -18.56 9.32
CA GLY A 193 -12.34 -18.14 8.56
C GLY A 193 -12.57 -18.23 7.04
N PHE A 194 -13.12 -19.34 6.57
CA PHE A 194 -13.49 -19.55 5.17
C PHE A 194 -14.52 -18.52 4.65
N ALA A 195 -15.54 -18.21 5.45
CA ALA A 195 -16.52 -17.17 5.13
C ALA A 195 -15.84 -15.81 4.98
N HIS A 196 -15.06 -15.36 5.98
CA HIS A 196 -14.37 -14.07 5.93
C HIS A 196 -13.42 -13.96 4.72
N SER A 197 -12.63 -14.98 4.43
CA SER A 197 -11.76 -15.00 3.24
C SER A 197 -12.58 -14.91 1.94
N SER A 198 -13.70 -15.62 1.83
CA SER A 198 -14.56 -15.63 0.64
C SER A 198 -15.22 -14.27 0.38
N PHE A 199 -15.75 -13.62 1.42
CA PHE A 199 -16.32 -12.26 1.31
C PHE A 199 -15.25 -11.23 0.94
N LYS A 200 -14.06 -11.30 1.55
CA LYS A 200 -12.92 -10.42 1.21
C LYS A 200 -12.45 -10.59 -0.24
N MET A 201 -12.39 -11.82 -0.75
CA MET A 201 -12.03 -12.09 -2.15
C MET A 201 -13.07 -11.49 -3.12
N ALA A 202 -14.36 -11.72 -2.86
CA ALA A 202 -15.45 -11.15 -3.65
C ALA A 202 -15.42 -9.60 -3.65
N LEU A 203 -15.20 -8.97 -2.50
CA LEU A 203 -15.01 -7.52 -2.39
C LEU A 203 -13.76 -7.04 -3.12
N MET A 204 -12.62 -7.73 -3.01
CA MET A 204 -11.38 -7.38 -3.70
C MET A 204 -11.56 -7.39 -5.23
N LYS A 205 -12.22 -8.43 -5.74
CA LYS A 205 -12.46 -8.63 -7.19
C LYS A 205 -13.64 -7.82 -7.72
N GLY A 206 -14.54 -7.33 -6.86
CA GLY A 206 -15.77 -6.67 -7.26
C GLY A 206 -16.77 -7.62 -7.93
N LEU A 207 -16.83 -8.87 -7.47
CA LEU A 207 -17.67 -9.94 -8.03
C LEU A 207 -18.68 -10.45 -6.99
N PRO A 208 -19.88 -10.88 -7.38
CA PRO A 208 -20.82 -11.52 -6.47
C PRO A 208 -20.29 -12.88 -5.97
N LEU A 209 -20.76 -13.30 -4.80
CA LEU A 209 -20.34 -14.52 -4.12
C LEU A 209 -21.50 -15.52 -4.01
N TYR A 210 -21.29 -16.73 -4.49
CA TYR A 210 -22.15 -17.87 -4.21
C TYR A 210 -21.47 -18.79 -3.19
N MET A 211 -22.21 -19.33 -2.23
CA MET A 211 -21.76 -20.45 -1.41
C MET A 211 -22.75 -21.61 -1.57
N SER A 212 -22.26 -22.83 -1.81
CA SER A 212 -23.15 -23.96 -2.05
C SER A 212 -22.91 -25.19 -1.17
N THR A 213 -24.00 -25.83 -0.76
CA THR A 213 -24.01 -27.04 0.07
C THR A 213 -25.15 -27.98 -0.32
N LYS A 214 -25.33 -29.10 0.39
CA LYS A 214 -26.52 -29.96 0.31
C LYS A 214 -27.31 -29.96 1.64
N ASN A 215 -27.54 -28.77 2.22
CA ASN A 215 -28.20 -28.60 3.52
C ASN A 215 -29.65 -29.14 3.59
N THR A 216 -30.32 -29.38 2.47
CA THR A 216 -31.62 -30.09 2.46
C THR A 216 -31.49 -31.55 2.92
N ILE A 217 -30.33 -32.18 2.69
CA ILE A 217 -29.99 -33.55 3.10
C ILE A 217 -29.17 -33.52 4.39
N LEU A 218 -28.01 -32.84 4.39
CA LEU A 218 -27.11 -32.73 5.54
C LEU A 218 -27.55 -31.59 6.48
N LYS A 219 -28.79 -31.68 7.00
CA LYS A 219 -29.51 -30.60 7.69
C LYS A 219 -28.74 -29.90 8.81
N LYS A 220 -27.96 -30.65 9.61
CA LYS A 220 -27.12 -30.07 10.68
C LYS A 220 -25.75 -29.62 10.16
N TYR A 221 -25.04 -30.49 9.45
CA TYR A 221 -23.65 -30.27 9.01
C TYR A 221 -23.56 -29.13 7.98
N ASP A 222 -24.25 -29.26 6.85
CA ASP A 222 -24.28 -28.27 5.78
C ASP A 222 -25.20 -27.09 6.10
N GLY A 223 -26.13 -27.27 7.05
CA GLY A 223 -26.86 -26.18 7.68
C GLY A 223 -25.92 -25.22 8.40
N ARG A 224 -24.98 -25.75 9.21
CA ARG A 224 -24.02 -24.92 9.95
C ARG A 224 -23.17 -24.03 9.05
N PHE A 225 -22.73 -24.55 7.89
CA PHE A 225 -22.05 -23.75 6.86
C PHE A 225 -22.91 -22.59 6.36
N LYS A 226 -24.19 -22.87 6.02
CA LYS A 226 -25.13 -21.85 5.55
C LYS A 226 -25.35 -20.77 6.62
N ASP A 227 -25.63 -21.18 7.84
CA ASP A 227 -25.97 -20.29 8.94
C ASP A 227 -24.81 -19.35 9.27
N ILE A 228 -23.58 -19.87 9.33
CA ILE A 228 -22.36 -19.08 9.59
C ILE A 228 -22.08 -18.07 8.47
N PHE A 229 -22.22 -18.46 7.20
CA PHE A 229 -22.04 -17.53 6.09
C PHE A 229 -23.09 -16.42 6.09
N GLN A 230 -24.36 -16.76 6.35
CA GLN A 230 -25.44 -15.78 6.43
C GLN A 230 -25.24 -14.79 7.59
N GLU A 231 -24.92 -15.29 8.78
CA GLU A 231 -24.61 -14.49 9.97
C GLU A 231 -23.47 -13.48 9.70
N ILE A 232 -22.38 -13.94 9.10
CA ILE A 232 -21.21 -13.10 8.78
C ILE A 232 -21.54 -12.09 7.66
N TYR A 233 -22.31 -12.48 6.64
CA TYR A 233 -22.74 -11.57 5.59
C TYR A 233 -23.57 -10.41 6.15
N GLU A 234 -24.64 -10.72 6.89
CA GLU A 234 -25.57 -9.72 7.42
C GLU A 234 -24.92 -8.80 8.46
N SER A 235 -24.11 -9.35 9.37
CA SER A 235 -23.47 -8.58 10.44
C SER A 235 -22.31 -7.71 9.96
N THR A 236 -21.51 -8.20 9.01
CA THR A 236 -20.20 -7.61 8.68
C THR A 236 -20.18 -7.02 7.27
N TYR A 237 -20.49 -7.82 6.25
CA TYR A 237 -20.13 -7.48 4.86
C TYR A 237 -21.24 -6.87 4.00
N LYS A 238 -22.51 -7.00 4.40
CA LYS A 238 -23.65 -6.58 3.56
C LYS A 238 -23.52 -5.14 3.06
N LYS A 239 -23.12 -4.21 3.94
CA LYS A 239 -22.96 -2.78 3.60
C LYS A 239 -21.91 -2.54 2.52
N GLU A 240 -20.80 -3.27 2.54
CA GLU A 240 -19.72 -3.14 1.54
C GLU A 240 -20.12 -3.78 0.21
N PHE A 241 -20.85 -4.89 0.25
CA PHE A 241 -21.42 -5.55 -0.92
C PHE A 241 -22.46 -4.65 -1.62
N ASP A 242 -23.42 -4.12 -0.85
CA ASP A 242 -24.44 -3.16 -1.32
C ASP A 242 -23.75 -1.92 -1.96
N ALA A 243 -22.71 -1.38 -1.32
CA ALA A 243 -21.96 -0.23 -1.83
C ALA A 243 -21.18 -0.51 -3.14
N LYS A 244 -20.85 -1.77 -3.43
CA LYS A 244 -20.24 -2.21 -4.70
C LYS A 244 -21.24 -2.74 -5.72
N GLY A 245 -22.53 -2.83 -5.40
CA GLY A 245 -23.56 -3.39 -6.28
C GLY A 245 -23.41 -4.90 -6.52
N ILE A 246 -22.77 -5.62 -5.59
CA ILE A 246 -22.60 -7.08 -5.63
C ILE A 246 -23.39 -7.74 -4.50
N TRP A 247 -23.69 -9.03 -4.63
CA TRP A 247 -24.51 -9.78 -3.66
C TRP A 247 -23.82 -11.06 -3.17
N TYR A 248 -24.36 -11.60 -2.08
CA TYR A 248 -24.08 -12.94 -1.59
C TYR A 248 -25.35 -13.79 -1.73
N GLU A 249 -25.19 -15.06 -2.11
CA GLU A 249 -26.30 -16.02 -2.16
C GLU A 249 -25.86 -17.43 -1.73
N HIS A 250 -26.69 -18.11 -0.92
CA HIS A 250 -26.57 -19.55 -0.68
C HIS A 250 -27.39 -20.33 -1.70
N ARG A 251 -26.80 -21.37 -2.30
CA ARG A 251 -27.49 -22.30 -3.22
C ARG A 251 -27.28 -23.76 -2.86
N LEU A 252 -28.16 -24.63 -3.37
CA LEU A 252 -27.90 -26.07 -3.37
C LEU A 252 -26.86 -26.38 -4.44
N ILE A 253 -25.90 -27.27 -4.14
CA ILE A 253 -24.76 -27.58 -5.01
C ILE A 253 -25.17 -28.02 -6.43
N ASP A 254 -26.27 -28.79 -6.55
CA ASP A 254 -26.83 -29.25 -7.82
C ASP A 254 -27.44 -28.13 -8.68
N ASP A 255 -28.12 -27.17 -8.05
CA ASP A 255 -28.57 -25.96 -8.75
C ASP A 255 -27.38 -25.05 -9.11
N MET A 256 -26.42 -24.91 -8.20
CA MET A 256 -25.24 -24.07 -8.40
C MET A 256 -24.39 -24.53 -9.59
N VAL A 257 -24.13 -25.84 -9.75
CA VAL A 257 -23.39 -26.34 -10.93
C VAL A 257 -24.20 -26.19 -12.22
N ALA A 258 -25.52 -26.33 -12.17
CA ALA A 258 -26.39 -26.08 -13.33
C ALA A 258 -26.42 -24.59 -13.73
N GLN A 259 -26.42 -23.68 -12.75
CA GLN A 259 -26.26 -22.24 -12.98
C GLN A 259 -24.88 -21.91 -13.53
N MET A 260 -23.82 -22.50 -12.96
CA MET A 260 -22.43 -22.29 -13.38
C MET A 260 -22.27 -22.55 -14.88
N ILE A 261 -22.74 -23.71 -15.37
CA ILE A 261 -22.68 -24.09 -16.80
C ILE A 261 -23.49 -23.13 -17.70
N LYS A 262 -24.63 -22.61 -17.22
CA LYS A 262 -25.50 -21.67 -17.97
C LYS A 262 -25.04 -20.21 -17.92
N SER A 263 -24.10 -19.87 -17.04
CA SER A 263 -23.68 -18.50 -16.78
C SER A 263 -22.65 -17.97 -17.79
N GLU A 264 -22.38 -16.67 -17.74
CA GLU A 264 -21.22 -16.07 -18.41
C GLU A 264 -19.91 -16.19 -17.60
N GLY A 265 -19.94 -16.84 -16.43
CA GLY A 265 -18.94 -16.68 -15.39
C GLY A 265 -19.02 -15.32 -14.68
N GLY A 266 -17.93 -14.89 -14.03
CA GLY A 266 -17.84 -13.57 -13.38
C GLY A 266 -18.34 -13.54 -11.94
N PHE A 267 -18.01 -14.55 -11.15
CA PHE A 267 -18.39 -14.68 -9.74
C PHE A 267 -17.38 -15.51 -8.96
N VAL A 268 -17.43 -15.38 -7.63
CA VAL A 268 -16.71 -16.26 -6.70
C VAL A 268 -17.65 -17.38 -6.25
N MET A 269 -17.18 -18.62 -6.20
CA MET A 269 -17.88 -19.78 -5.63
C MET A 269 -17.13 -20.27 -4.40
N ALA A 270 -17.67 -20.01 -3.22
CA ALA A 270 -17.25 -20.63 -1.98
C ALA A 270 -17.77 -22.08 -1.95
N LEU A 271 -16.87 -23.04 -2.07
CA LEU A 271 -17.16 -24.47 -2.07
C LEU A 271 -16.52 -25.17 -0.87
N LYS A 272 -17.23 -26.16 -0.31
CA LYS A 272 -16.72 -27.09 0.69
C LYS A 272 -15.50 -27.86 0.16
N ASN A 273 -14.77 -28.55 1.03
CA ASN A 273 -13.45 -29.08 0.69
C ASN A 273 -13.45 -29.99 -0.56
N TYR A 274 -14.41 -30.92 -0.62
CA TYR A 274 -14.57 -31.86 -1.73
C TYR A 274 -15.12 -31.20 -3.00
N ASP A 275 -16.20 -30.41 -2.87
CA ASP A 275 -16.81 -29.70 -3.99
C ASP A 275 -15.79 -28.75 -4.65
N GLY A 276 -14.99 -28.05 -3.84
CA GLY A 276 -13.96 -27.13 -4.29
C GLY A 276 -12.77 -27.81 -4.97
N ASP A 277 -12.46 -29.07 -4.63
CA ASP A 277 -11.47 -29.87 -5.35
C ASP A 277 -12.00 -30.17 -6.76
N VAL A 278 -13.11 -30.91 -6.83
CA VAL A 278 -13.72 -31.41 -8.08
C VAL A 278 -14.09 -30.28 -9.03
N GLN A 279 -14.79 -29.25 -8.56
CA GLN A 279 -15.27 -28.18 -9.44
C GLN A 279 -14.14 -27.26 -9.91
N SER A 280 -13.04 -27.14 -9.15
CA SER A 280 -11.90 -26.32 -9.62
C SER A 280 -11.17 -26.93 -10.81
N ASP A 281 -11.08 -28.25 -10.87
CA ASP A 281 -10.52 -28.96 -12.03
C ASP A 281 -11.49 -28.91 -13.23
N VAL A 282 -12.80 -28.99 -13.00
CA VAL A 282 -13.83 -28.76 -14.04
C VAL A 282 -13.74 -27.34 -14.62
N VAL A 283 -13.60 -26.33 -13.77
CA VAL A 283 -13.40 -24.93 -14.21
C VAL A 283 -12.08 -24.79 -14.98
N ALA A 284 -10.97 -25.31 -14.46
CA ALA A 284 -9.67 -25.23 -15.14
C ALA A 284 -9.70 -25.87 -16.53
N GLN A 285 -10.29 -27.07 -16.65
CA GLN A 285 -10.42 -27.73 -17.94
C GLN A 285 -11.42 -27.02 -18.87
N GLY A 286 -12.49 -26.42 -18.32
CA GLY A 286 -13.46 -25.62 -19.07
C GLY A 286 -12.87 -24.34 -19.67
N PHE A 287 -11.88 -23.74 -19.00
CA PHE A 287 -11.06 -22.63 -19.51
C PHE A 287 -9.85 -23.06 -20.35
N GLY A 288 -9.65 -24.38 -20.58
CA GLY A 288 -8.79 -24.93 -21.62
C GLY A 288 -7.72 -25.92 -21.12
N SER A 289 -7.06 -25.63 -20.00
CA SER A 289 -5.97 -26.47 -19.45
C SER A 289 -5.75 -26.21 -17.97
N LEU A 290 -5.36 -27.26 -17.22
CA LEU A 290 -4.86 -27.13 -15.84
C LEU A 290 -3.62 -26.22 -15.75
N GLY A 291 -2.87 -26.03 -16.84
CA GLY A 291 -1.77 -25.07 -16.92
C GLY A 291 -2.21 -23.59 -16.98
N LEU A 292 -3.52 -23.33 -17.13
CA LEU A 292 -4.14 -22.01 -17.13
C LEU A 292 -4.96 -21.76 -15.86
N MET A 293 -4.48 -22.22 -14.71
CA MET A 293 -5.15 -22.04 -13.41
C MET A 293 -4.15 -21.60 -12.35
N THR A 294 -4.41 -20.44 -11.74
CA THR A 294 -3.69 -19.97 -10.55
C THR A 294 -4.26 -20.62 -9.30
N SER A 295 -3.45 -20.77 -8.25
CA SER A 295 -3.90 -21.22 -6.93
C SER A 295 -3.25 -20.34 -5.86
N THR A 296 -4.04 -19.69 -5.01
CA THR A 296 -3.55 -18.81 -3.95
C THR A 296 -4.26 -19.11 -2.63
N LEU A 297 -3.49 -19.47 -1.60
CA LEU A 297 -3.97 -19.59 -0.23
C LEU A 297 -3.85 -18.22 0.46
N THR A 298 -4.88 -17.82 1.20
CA THR A 298 -4.86 -16.58 1.98
C THR A 298 -5.53 -16.77 3.34
N THR A 299 -4.87 -16.32 4.41
CA THR A 299 -5.42 -16.35 5.76
C THR A 299 -6.51 -15.29 5.97
N PRO A 300 -7.48 -15.50 6.87
CA PRO A 300 -8.63 -14.59 7.02
C PRO A 300 -8.25 -13.17 7.47
N ASP A 301 -7.14 -13.03 8.19
CA ASP A 301 -6.54 -11.77 8.63
C ASP A 301 -5.62 -11.12 7.58
N GLY A 302 -5.19 -11.88 6.56
CA GLY A 302 -4.22 -11.46 5.54
C GLY A 302 -2.76 -11.47 6.01
N SER A 303 -2.44 -12.09 7.16
CA SER A 303 -1.07 -12.17 7.68
C SER A 303 -0.16 -13.09 6.87
N ALA A 304 -0.73 -14.12 6.22
CA ALA A 304 0.00 -15.03 5.35
C ALA A 304 -0.72 -15.24 4.00
N PHE A 305 0.09 -15.26 2.95
CA PHE A 305 -0.29 -15.55 1.58
C PHE A 305 0.67 -16.59 1.00
N GLU A 306 0.14 -17.56 0.28
CA GLU A 306 0.91 -18.57 -0.43
C GLU A 306 0.33 -18.73 -1.85
N SER A 307 1.19 -18.93 -2.84
CA SER A 307 0.78 -19.10 -4.23
C SER A 307 1.51 -20.25 -4.91
N GLU A 308 0.74 -21.17 -5.48
CA GLU A 308 1.19 -22.40 -6.13
C GLU A 308 0.58 -22.54 -7.54
N ALA A 309 1.15 -23.44 -8.35
CA ALA A 309 0.46 -23.94 -9.53
C ALA A 309 -0.69 -24.87 -9.09
N ALA A 310 -1.86 -24.79 -9.74
CA ALA A 310 -2.99 -25.63 -9.37
C ALA A 310 -2.81 -27.13 -9.72
N HIS A 311 -1.84 -27.47 -10.58
CA HIS A 311 -1.59 -28.82 -11.07
C HIS A 311 -0.47 -29.54 -10.30
N GLY A 312 -0.41 -30.87 -10.45
CA GLY A 312 0.67 -31.71 -9.92
C GLY A 312 2.01 -31.57 -10.67
N THR A 313 2.93 -32.46 -10.36
CA THR A 313 4.36 -32.42 -10.75
C THR A 313 4.66 -32.81 -12.21
N VAL A 314 3.62 -33.16 -12.98
CA VAL A 314 3.67 -33.59 -14.38
C VAL A 314 4.60 -34.79 -14.63
N THR A 315 4.53 -35.79 -13.74
CA THR A 315 5.30 -37.06 -13.78
C THR A 315 5.47 -37.66 -15.16
N ARG A 316 4.41 -37.73 -15.97
CA ARG A 316 4.45 -38.31 -17.33
C ARG A 316 5.47 -37.60 -18.24
N HIS A 317 5.59 -36.28 -18.13
CA HIS A 317 6.57 -35.51 -18.90
C HIS A 317 7.97 -35.67 -18.29
N TYR A 318 8.08 -35.76 -16.96
CA TYR A 318 9.35 -36.05 -16.29
C TYR A 318 9.96 -37.39 -16.73
N ARG A 319 9.15 -38.45 -16.91
CA ARG A 319 9.63 -39.74 -17.43
C ARG A 319 10.18 -39.67 -18.85
N GLU A 320 9.66 -38.80 -19.70
CA GLU A 320 10.21 -38.59 -21.04
C GLU A 320 11.47 -37.72 -20.97
N HIS A 321 11.51 -36.71 -20.10
CA HIS A 321 12.71 -35.93 -19.83
C HIS A 321 13.88 -36.79 -19.30
N GLN A 322 13.62 -37.71 -18.37
CA GLN A 322 14.62 -38.68 -17.86
C GLN A 322 15.19 -39.58 -18.97
N LYS A 323 14.47 -39.78 -20.08
CA LYS A 323 14.93 -40.52 -21.27
C LYS A 323 15.64 -39.63 -22.30
N GLY A 324 15.91 -38.36 -21.97
CA GLY A 324 16.45 -37.37 -22.91
C GLY A 324 15.50 -36.95 -24.03
N ARG A 325 14.19 -37.24 -23.91
CA ARG A 325 13.19 -36.92 -24.93
C ARG A 325 12.60 -35.52 -24.73
N GLU A 326 12.08 -34.98 -25.82
CA GLU A 326 11.42 -33.68 -25.86
C GLU A 326 10.20 -33.60 -24.91
N THR A 327 10.04 -32.47 -24.21
CA THR A 327 8.83 -32.16 -23.45
C THR A 327 8.25 -30.79 -23.81
N SER A 328 6.92 -30.75 -23.88
CA SER A 328 6.13 -29.52 -24.03
C SER A 328 5.18 -29.42 -22.83
N THR A 329 5.74 -29.01 -21.70
CA THR A 329 5.04 -28.81 -20.44
C THR A 329 4.69 -27.34 -20.30
N ASN A 330 3.44 -27.02 -20.02
CA ASN A 330 2.98 -25.65 -19.84
C ASN A 330 3.54 -25.06 -18.53
N PRO A 331 4.36 -23.98 -18.57
CA PRO A 331 4.91 -23.37 -17.36
C PRO A 331 4.06 -22.20 -16.83
N ILE A 332 2.95 -21.84 -17.49
CA ILE A 332 2.21 -20.60 -17.20
C ILE A 332 1.74 -20.56 -15.74
N ALA A 333 1.09 -21.61 -15.24
CA ALA A 333 0.66 -21.65 -13.83
C ALA A 333 1.84 -21.53 -12.83
N SER A 334 3.02 -22.09 -13.15
CA SER A 334 4.23 -21.94 -12.32
C SER A 334 4.81 -20.51 -12.38
N ILE A 335 4.75 -19.85 -13.53
CA ILE A 335 5.13 -18.42 -13.65
C ILE A 335 4.14 -17.57 -12.83
N PHE A 336 2.84 -17.87 -12.92
CA PHE A 336 1.81 -17.14 -12.18
C PHE A 336 1.90 -17.36 -10.66
N ALA A 337 2.38 -18.52 -10.20
CA ALA A 337 2.70 -18.72 -8.78
C ALA A 337 3.78 -17.74 -8.30
N TRP A 338 4.85 -17.53 -9.08
CA TRP A 338 5.86 -16.50 -8.79
C TRP A 338 5.27 -15.09 -8.83
N THR A 339 4.56 -14.71 -9.89
CA THR A 339 4.06 -13.33 -10.05
C THR A 339 2.99 -12.99 -9.03
N ARG A 340 2.08 -13.91 -8.65
CA ARG A 340 1.07 -13.68 -7.61
C ARG A 340 1.71 -13.42 -6.25
N GLY A 341 2.74 -14.18 -5.88
CA GLY A 341 3.54 -13.91 -4.67
C GLY A 341 4.26 -12.57 -4.75
N LEU A 342 4.90 -12.24 -5.87
CA LEU A 342 5.58 -10.95 -6.07
C LEU A 342 4.63 -9.75 -6.04
N ILE A 343 3.43 -9.87 -6.62
CA ILE A 343 2.37 -8.85 -6.55
C ILE A 343 1.94 -8.65 -5.10
N GLN A 344 1.76 -9.73 -4.33
CA GLN A 344 1.39 -9.62 -2.92
C GLN A 344 2.52 -8.99 -2.08
N ARG A 345 3.77 -9.42 -2.28
CA ARG A 345 4.95 -8.81 -1.64
C ARG A 345 5.05 -7.33 -1.97
N GLY A 346 4.85 -6.96 -3.23
CA GLY A 346 4.92 -5.57 -3.69
C GLY A 346 3.79 -4.69 -3.15
N LYS A 347 2.58 -5.25 -2.94
CA LYS A 347 1.48 -4.57 -2.24
C LYS A 347 1.78 -4.34 -0.76
N LEU A 348 2.28 -5.37 -0.06
CA LEU A 348 2.65 -5.28 1.36
C LEU A 348 3.85 -4.36 1.61
N ASP A 349 4.77 -4.26 0.64
CA ASP A 349 5.98 -3.44 0.74
C ASP A 349 5.81 -2.03 0.19
N GLU A 350 4.66 -1.68 -0.39
CA GLU A 350 4.45 -0.44 -1.16
C GLU A 350 5.55 -0.22 -2.23
N THR A 351 5.85 -1.27 -3.01
CA THR A 351 6.84 -1.25 -4.11
C THR A 351 6.15 -1.45 -5.47
N PRO A 352 5.58 -0.40 -6.08
CA PRO A 352 4.82 -0.50 -7.34
C PRO A 352 5.65 -1.00 -8.52
N ASP A 353 6.99 -0.82 -8.51
CA ASP A 353 7.89 -1.40 -9.51
C ASP A 353 7.89 -2.94 -9.49
N VAL A 354 7.79 -3.57 -8.30
CA VAL A 354 7.73 -5.03 -8.16
C VAL A 354 6.39 -5.57 -8.67
N VAL A 355 5.29 -4.88 -8.33
CA VAL A 355 3.94 -5.19 -8.84
C VAL A 355 3.90 -5.07 -10.36
N THR A 356 4.36 -3.93 -10.90
CA THR A 356 4.40 -3.67 -12.35
C THR A 356 5.23 -4.72 -13.11
N PHE A 357 6.38 -5.10 -12.57
CA PHE A 357 7.22 -6.13 -13.15
C PHE A 357 6.50 -7.49 -13.23
N ALA A 358 5.86 -7.91 -12.14
CA ALA A 358 5.13 -9.17 -12.08
C ALA A 358 3.90 -9.17 -13.01
N GLU A 359 3.18 -8.04 -13.10
CA GLU A 359 2.07 -7.86 -14.05
C GLU A 359 2.53 -7.91 -15.52
N GLU A 360 3.70 -7.34 -15.86
CA GLU A 360 4.24 -7.45 -17.22
C GLU A 360 4.75 -8.85 -17.56
N LEU A 361 5.18 -9.65 -16.57
CA LEU A 361 5.50 -11.07 -16.77
C LEU A 361 4.24 -11.93 -16.99
N GLU A 362 3.16 -11.67 -16.26
CA GLU A 362 1.85 -12.28 -16.55
C GLU A 362 1.35 -11.91 -17.95
N ARG A 363 1.44 -10.62 -18.32
CA ARG A 363 1.10 -10.16 -19.67
C ARG A 363 1.96 -10.81 -20.74
N ALA A 364 3.28 -10.90 -20.54
CA ALA A 364 4.17 -11.55 -21.50
C ALA A 364 3.80 -13.02 -21.77
N CYS A 365 3.34 -13.75 -20.74
CA CYS A 365 2.82 -15.11 -20.92
C CYS A 365 1.54 -15.13 -21.77
N ILE A 366 0.61 -14.21 -21.52
CA ILE A 366 -0.65 -14.10 -22.25
C ILE A 366 -0.38 -13.69 -23.71
N ASP A 367 0.46 -12.69 -23.96
CA ASP A 367 0.76 -12.15 -25.29
C ASP A 367 1.44 -13.18 -26.21
N VAL A 368 2.37 -13.98 -25.67
CA VAL A 368 3.07 -15.04 -26.43
C VAL A 368 2.08 -16.07 -26.98
N VAL A 369 1.08 -16.48 -26.19
CA VAL A 369 -0.01 -17.36 -26.66
C VAL A 369 -1.01 -16.60 -27.53
N ASN A 370 -1.48 -15.43 -27.08
CA ASN A 370 -2.61 -14.73 -27.66
C ASN A 370 -2.26 -14.00 -28.96
N GLU A 371 -1.16 -13.25 -29.00
CA GLU A 371 -0.73 -12.48 -30.17
C GLU A 371 0.15 -13.32 -31.09
N GLU A 372 1.22 -13.91 -30.55
CA GLU A 372 2.24 -14.61 -31.35
C GLU A 372 1.82 -16.03 -31.74
N GLY A 373 0.84 -16.62 -31.04
CA GLY A 373 0.38 -18.00 -31.29
C GLY A 373 1.38 -19.07 -30.88
N ILE A 374 2.42 -18.72 -30.13
CA ILE A 374 3.44 -19.63 -29.61
C ILE A 374 2.90 -20.23 -28.31
N MET A 375 2.76 -21.55 -28.27
CA MET A 375 2.11 -22.23 -27.14
C MET A 375 2.62 -23.66 -26.95
N THR A 376 2.41 -24.21 -25.76
CA THR A 376 2.71 -25.61 -25.45
C THR A 376 1.64 -26.57 -25.96
N LYS A 377 1.96 -27.86 -25.99
CA LYS A 377 1.16 -28.91 -26.64
C LYS A 377 -0.26 -29.03 -26.10
N ASP A 378 -0.48 -28.83 -24.82
CA ASP A 378 -1.80 -28.80 -24.19
C ASP A 378 -2.68 -27.70 -24.77
N LEU A 379 -2.15 -26.49 -24.94
CA LEU A 379 -2.87 -25.35 -25.50
C LEU A 379 -3.14 -25.50 -27.00
N ALA A 380 -2.17 -26.04 -27.75
CA ALA A 380 -2.35 -26.33 -29.17
C ALA A 380 -3.44 -27.38 -29.40
N LEU A 381 -3.46 -28.44 -28.58
CA LEU A 381 -4.51 -29.47 -28.61
C LEU A 381 -5.88 -28.91 -28.18
N ALA A 382 -5.93 -28.01 -27.19
CA ALA A 382 -7.16 -27.31 -26.83
C ALA A 382 -7.71 -26.45 -27.99
N CYS A 383 -6.82 -25.86 -28.80
CA CYS A 383 -7.17 -25.20 -30.07
C CYS A 383 -7.50 -26.16 -31.23
N GLY A 384 -7.57 -27.48 -30.98
CA GLY A 384 -7.87 -28.50 -31.98
C GLY A 384 -6.72 -28.85 -32.94
N ARG A 385 -5.51 -28.27 -32.76
CA ARG A 385 -4.35 -28.45 -33.65
C ARG A 385 -3.54 -29.67 -33.21
N LYS A 386 -3.26 -30.61 -34.12
CA LYS A 386 -2.62 -31.90 -33.79
C LYS A 386 -1.21 -32.05 -34.38
N GLU A 387 -0.83 -31.16 -35.29
CA GLU A 387 0.46 -31.14 -36.01
C GLU A 387 1.61 -30.74 -35.07
N ARG A 388 2.82 -31.29 -35.26
CA ARG A 388 3.98 -31.01 -34.37
C ARG A 388 4.37 -29.54 -34.37
N GLU A 389 4.15 -28.86 -35.48
CA GLU A 389 4.42 -27.44 -35.73
C GLU A 389 3.43 -26.53 -35.00
N ALA A 390 2.36 -27.09 -34.41
CA ALA A 390 1.37 -26.33 -33.66
C ALA A 390 1.80 -25.93 -32.25
N TRP A 391 2.86 -26.56 -31.71
CA TRP A 391 3.39 -26.27 -30.39
C TRP A 391 4.91 -26.21 -30.33
N VAL A 392 5.42 -25.58 -29.29
CA VAL A 392 6.86 -25.51 -28.97
C VAL A 392 7.20 -26.32 -27.72
N THR A 393 8.49 -26.58 -27.49
CA THR A 393 8.98 -27.18 -26.24
C THR A 393 8.82 -26.22 -25.05
N THR A 394 8.93 -26.79 -23.85
CA THR A 394 8.94 -26.04 -22.58
C THR A 394 9.97 -24.88 -22.61
N LYS A 395 11.18 -25.15 -23.14
CA LYS A 395 12.29 -24.18 -23.16
C LYS A 395 12.10 -23.08 -24.20
N GLU A 396 11.60 -23.42 -25.39
CA GLU A 396 11.28 -22.45 -26.44
C GLU A 396 10.16 -21.50 -26.00
N TYR A 397 9.14 -22.02 -25.30
CA TYR A 397 8.08 -21.20 -24.72
C TYR A 397 8.64 -20.22 -23.67
N LEU A 398 9.46 -20.69 -22.73
CA LEU A 398 10.10 -19.81 -21.73
C LEU A 398 10.99 -18.73 -22.38
N ALA A 399 11.73 -19.07 -23.43
CA ALA A 399 12.52 -18.11 -24.20
C ALA A 399 11.66 -17.07 -24.94
N ALA A 400 10.49 -17.46 -25.46
CA ALA A 400 9.54 -16.52 -26.06
C ALA A 400 8.96 -15.55 -25.01
N VAL A 401 8.61 -16.05 -23.81
CA VAL A 401 8.17 -15.21 -22.67
C VAL A 401 9.28 -14.25 -22.23
N GLU A 402 10.53 -14.70 -22.13
CA GLU A 402 11.67 -13.84 -21.79
C GLU A 402 11.87 -12.71 -22.81
N ARG A 403 11.80 -13.03 -24.12
CA ARG A 403 11.86 -12.04 -25.20
C ARG A 403 10.71 -11.03 -25.11
N ARG A 404 9.48 -11.50 -24.88
CA ARG A 404 8.31 -10.64 -24.78
C ARG A 404 8.37 -9.73 -23.55
N LEU A 405 8.76 -10.26 -22.38
CA LEU A 405 8.97 -9.48 -21.16
C LEU A 405 9.99 -8.34 -21.38
N LYS A 406 11.14 -8.63 -22.00
CA LYS A 406 12.16 -7.62 -22.34
C LYS A 406 11.59 -6.53 -23.25
N SER A 407 10.74 -6.89 -24.20
CA SER A 407 10.04 -5.94 -25.08
C SER A 407 9.06 -5.05 -24.29
N ASN A 408 8.19 -5.65 -23.48
CA ASN A 408 7.17 -4.94 -22.69
C ASN A 408 7.81 -3.96 -21.68
N LEU A 409 8.86 -4.38 -20.97
CA LEU A 409 9.60 -3.53 -20.04
C LEU A 409 10.32 -2.37 -20.75
N LYS A 410 10.92 -2.62 -21.93
CA LYS A 410 11.54 -1.56 -22.75
C LYS A 410 10.51 -0.55 -23.27
N ALA A 411 9.36 -1.02 -23.74
CA ALA A 411 8.28 -0.16 -24.20
C ALA A 411 7.74 0.75 -23.08
N ARG A 412 7.52 0.19 -21.87
CA ARG A 412 7.15 0.99 -20.69
C ARG A 412 8.22 2.00 -20.27
N LEU A 413 9.50 1.63 -20.33
CA LEU A 413 10.59 2.57 -20.02
C LEU A 413 10.60 3.72 -21.02
N LEU A 414 10.46 3.43 -22.32
CA LEU A 414 10.37 4.44 -23.37
C LEU A 414 9.16 5.35 -23.16
N SER A 415 7.96 4.83 -22.90
CA SER A 415 6.78 5.67 -22.63
C SER A 415 6.95 6.53 -21.38
N THR A 416 7.59 6.00 -20.33
CA THR A 416 7.89 6.77 -19.09
C THR A 416 8.90 7.90 -19.37
N VAL A 417 9.90 7.66 -20.22
CA VAL A 417 10.85 8.68 -20.68
C VAL A 417 10.16 9.69 -21.59
N GLU A 418 9.27 9.27 -22.49
CA GLU A 418 8.49 10.16 -23.34
C GLU A 418 7.53 11.04 -22.53
N ASP A 419 6.86 10.50 -21.51
CA ASP A 419 6.03 11.27 -20.57
C ASP A 419 6.87 12.23 -19.74
N ALA A 420 8.04 11.81 -19.25
CA ALA A 420 8.97 12.68 -18.54
C ALA A 420 9.54 13.79 -19.45
N VAL A 421 9.82 13.50 -20.71
CA VAL A 421 10.26 14.47 -21.73
C VAL A 421 9.12 15.37 -22.16
N ALA A 422 7.88 14.88 -22.25
CA ALA A 422 6.69 15.66 -22.56
C ALA A 422 6.24 16.53 -21.37
N SER A 423 6.58 16.13 -20.14
CA SER A 423 6.46 16.94 -18.93
C SER A 423 7.56 18.01 -18.88
N SER A 424 8.81 17.64 -19.21
CA SER A 424 9.96 18.55 -19.31
C SER A 424 9.81 19.58 -20.44
N ARG A 425 9.28 19.20 -21.61
CA ARG A 425 8.89 20.14 -22.69
C ARG A 425 7.65 20.97 -22.34
N ARG A 426 6.90 20.58 -21.30
CA ARG A 426 5.81 21.36 -20.69
C ARG A 426 6.26 22.13 -19.43
N LEU A 427 7.57 22.19 -19.13
CA LEU A 427 8.07 23.25 -18.27
C LEU A 427 7.91 24.58 -19.05
N PRO A 428 7.10 25.54 -18.56
CA PRO A 428 7.11 26.87 -19.13
C PRO A 428 8.52 27.45 -19.00
N SER A 429 8.99 28.17 -20.04
CA SER A 429 10.28 28.82 -19.99
C SER A 429 10.36 29.76 -18.78
N LEU A 430 11.56 30.03 -18.26
CA LEU A 430 11.77 31.00 -17.16
C LEU A 430 11.15 32.38 -17.46
N ILE A 431 11.07 32.73 -18.75
CA ILE A 431 10.42 33.94 -19.28
C ILE A 431 8.89 33.87 -19.07
N ASP A 432 8.25 32.76 -19.44
CA ASP A 432 6.80 32.55 -19.21
C ASP A 432 6.46 32.46 -17.72
N MET A 433 7.29 31.81 -16.90
CA MET A 433 7.08 31.75 -15.46
C MET A 433 7.12 33.16 -14.82
N THR A 434 8.11 33.96 -15.20
CA THR A 434 8.24 35.36 -14.72
C THR A 434 7.06 36.21 -15.19
N ALA A 435 6.65 36.09 -16.45
CA ALA A 435 5.50 36.79 -17.02
C ALA A 435 4.18 36.41 -16.31
N ARG A 436 3.96 35.12 -16.04
CA ARG A 436 2.76 34.63 -15.33
C ARG A 436 2.72 35.08 -13.86
N ILE A 437 3.84 35.04 -13.14
CA ILE A 437 3.93 35.55 -11.76
C ILE A 437 3.62 37.05 -11.74
N LEU A 438 4.23 37.83 -12.63
CA LEU A 438 4.00 39.26 -12.73
C LEU A 438 2.53 39.56 -13.10
N GLY A 439 1.96 38.88 -14.09
CA GLY A 439 0.57 39.06 -14.51
C GLY A 439 -0.44 38.80 -13.38
N ILE A 440 -0.30 37.68 -12.66
CA ILE A 440 -1.19 37.33 -11.55
C ILE A 440 -1.07 38.32 -10.39
N THR A 441 0.16 38.69 -10.00
CA THR A 441 0.38 39.63 -8.88
C THR A 441 -0.07 41.05 -9.22
N THR A 442 0.09 41.48 -10.48
CA THR A 442 -0.46 42.76 -10.98
C THR A 442 -1.99 42.76 -10.90
N ALA A 443 -2.65 41.72 -11.39
CA ALA A 443 -4.11 41.61 -11.40
C ALA A 443 -4.70 41.64 -9.97
N LEU A 444 -4.08 40.92 -9.03
CA LEU A 444 -4.49 40.92 -7.62
C LEU A 444 -4.24 42.26 -6.93
N LEU A 445 -3.13 42.93 -7.23
CA LEU A 445 -2.85 44.28 -6.72
C LEU A 445 -3.91 45.28 -7.21
N VAL A 446 -4.18 45.30 -8.51
CA VAL A 446 -5.22 46.16 -9.12
C VAL A 446 -6.60 45.88 -8.49
N LEU A 447 -6.99 44.61 -8.34
CA LEU A 447 -8.25 44.23 -7.71
C LEU A 447 -8.33 44.72 -6.25
N SER A 448 -7.25 44.58 -5.48
CA SER A 448 -7.19 45.05 -4.09
C SER A 448 -7.30 46.58 -3.99
N THR A 449 -6.65 47.31 -4.89
CA THR A 449 -6.70 48.77 -4.96
C THR A 449 -8.09 49.27 -5.35
N LEU A 450 -8.74 48.64 -6.35
CA LEU A 450 -10.11 48.96 -6.75
C LEU A 450 -11.12 48.69 -5.62
N ALA A 451 -10.97 47.59 -4.89
CA ALA A 451 -11.82 47.27 -3.74
C ALA A 451 -11.69 48.32 -2.61
N VAL A 452 -10.47 48.79 -2.34
CA VAL A 452 -10.24 49.85 -1.35
C VAL A 452 -10.73 51.21 -1.85
N ALA A 453 -10.51 51.57 -3.12
CA ALA A 453 -11.05 52.80 -3.71
C ALA A 453 -12.58 52.85 -3.65
N LEU A 454 -13.26 51.73 -3.98
CA LEU A 454 -14.70 51.61 -3.83
C LEU A 454 -15.16 51.74 -2.37
N ARG A 455 -14.45 51.10 -1.42
CA ARG A 455 -14.71 51.26 0.02
C ARG A 455 -14.61 52.72 0.44
N LEU A 456 -13.54 53.42 0.07
CA LEU A 456 -13.36 54.84 0.37
C LEU A 456 -14.49 55.69 -0.24
N TYR A 457 -14.86 55.45 -1.51
CA TYR A 457 -15.98 56.14 -2.15
C TYR A 457 -17.30 55.93 -1.38
N THR A 458 -17.60 54.70 -0.95
CA THR A 458 -18.78 54.46 -0.11
C THR A 458 -18.71 55.15 1.25
N ARG A 459 -17.53 55.27 1.86
CA ARG A 459 -17.35 55.85 3.21
C ARG A 459 -17.31 57.37 3.24
N PHE A 460 -16.69 58.00 2.25
CA PHE A 460 -16.58 59.46 2.15
C PHE A 460 -17.70 60.09 1.31
N GLY A 461 -18.16 59.42 0.24
CA GLY A 461 -19.20 59.94 -0.66
C GLY A 461 -20.62 59.60 -0.21
N ILE A 462 -20.90 58.31 -0.04
CA ILE A 462 -22.27 57.78 0.18
C ILE A 462 -22.69 57.86 1.66
N VAL A 463 -21.96 57.18 2.54
CA VAL A 463 -22.32 57.02 3.96
C VAL A 463 -21.80 58.19 4.82
N ARG A 464 -20.73 58.87 4.36
CA ARG A 464 -20.10 60.03 5.02
C ARG A 464 -19.65 59.79 6.47
N THR A 465 -19.19 58.57 6.78
CA THR A 465 -18.68 58.18 8.10
C THR A 465 -17.31 57.50 8.01
N PRO A 466 -16.23 58.22 7.64
CA PRO A 466 -14.88 57.66 7.58
C PRO A 466 -14.40 57.21 8.97
N GLY A 467 -13.43 56.30 9.05
CA GLY A 467 -12.80 55.94 10.33
C GLY A 467 -11.40 55.34 10.22
N TRP A 468 -10.86 55.00 11.39
CA TRP A 468 -9.53 54.38 11.52
C TRP A 468 -9.41 53.05 10.77
N ASP A 469 -10.52 52.32 10.59
CA ASP A 469 -10.56 51.13 9.75
C ASP A 469 -10.28 51.44 8.27
N ASP A 470 -10.74 52.58 7.78
CA ASP A 470 -10.51 53.03 6.40
C ASP A 470 -9.10 53.62 6.21
N ALA A 471 -8.54 54.27 7.22
CA ALA A 471 -7.15 54.76 7.20
C ALA A 471 -6.13 53.59 7.17
N LEU A 472 -6.35 52.55 7.99
CA LEU A 472 -5.42 51.42 8.07
C LEU A 472 -5.47 50.49 6.86
N ILE A 473 -6.61 50.37 6.16
CA ILE A 473 -6.65 49.61 4.91
C ILE A 473 -5.95 50.34 3.75
N VAL A 474 -5.96 51.68 3.75
CA VAL A 474 -5.13 52.47 2.82
C VAL A 474 -3.65 52.30 3.12
N ALA A 475 -3.26 52.33 4.40
CA ALA A 475 -1.88 52.03 4.80
C ALA A 475 -1.46 50.61 4.37
N ALA A 476 -2.34 49.61 4.51
CA ALA A 476 -2.09 48.24 4.06
C ALA A 476 -1.87 48.15 2.54
N VAL A 477 -2.67 48.86 1.73
CA VAL A 477 -2.45 48.93 0.28
C VAL A 477 -1.12 49.63 -0.04
N GLY A 478 -0.78 50.72 0.66
CA GLY A 478 0.51 51.39 0.52
C GLY A 478 1.69 50.46 0.77
N THR A 479 1.66 49.66 1.84
CA THR A 479 2.70 48.66 2.12
C THR A 479 2.71 47.51 1.11
N ASN A 480 1.57 47.17 0.52
CA ASN A 480 1.46 46.18 -0.56
C ASN A 480 2.14 46.65 -1.85
N TYR A 481 2.03 47.94 -2.19
CA TYR A 481 2.77 48.53 -3.32
C TYR A 481 4.28 48.49 -3.11
N VAL A 482 4.77 48.72 -1.88
CA VAL A 482 6.21 48.57 -1.56
C VAL A 482 6.66 47.11 -1.70
N PHE A 483 5.89 46.16 -1.16
CA PHE A 483 6.14 44.73 -1.35
C PHE A 483 6.20 44.32 -2.83
N TYR A 484 5.24 44.79 -3.64
CA TYR A 484 5.16 44.51 -5.07
C TYR A 484 6.32 45.13 -5.85
N ALA A 485 6.77 46.35 -5.50
CA ALA A 485 7.96 46.95 -6.10
C ALA A 485 9.23 46.12 -5.80
N CYS A 486 9.40 45.63 -4.56
CA CYS A 486 10.49 44.71 -4.23
C CYS A 486 10.39 43.39 -5.00
N LEU A 487 9.19 42.83 -5.18
CA LEU A 487 8.97 41.63 -5.98
C LEU A 487 9.38 41.83 -7.45
N ILE A 488 9.10 42.99 -8.06
CA ILE A 488 9.57 43.31 -9.42
C ILE A 488 11.11 43.32 -9.48
N ILE A 489 11.77 43.87 -8.46
CA ILE A 489 13.25 43.89 -8.39
C ILE A 489 13.79 42.46 -8.25
N GLU A 490 13.21 41.63 -7.36
CA GLU A 490 13.58 40.21 -7.26
C GLU A 490 13.43 39.48 -8.61
N LEU A 491 12.28 39.64 -9.28
CA LEU A 491 12.02 39.01 -10.59
C LEU A 491 12.96 39.48 -11.70
N ARG A 492 13.39 40.76 -11.68
CA ARG A 492 14.38 41.29 -12.64
C ARG A 492 15.79 40.75 -12.40
N HIS A 493 16.17 40.50 -11.15
CA HIS A 493 17.46 39.89 -10.80
C HIS A 493 17.35 38.36 -10.62
N HIS A 494 16.73 37.70 -11.59
CA HIS A 494 16.77 36.24 -11.76
C HIS A 494 16.19 35.40 -10.60
N LEU A 495 15.11 35.87 -9.96
CA LEU A 495 14.33 35.06 -9.01
C LEU A 495 13.84 33.75 -9.66
N GLY A 496 14.34 32.62 -9.18
CA GLY A 496 13.97 31.26 -9.63
C GLY A 496 15.05 30.49 -10.38
N GLN A 497 16.18 31.10 -10.72
CA GLN A 497 17.32 30.39 -11.35
C GLN A 497 18.19 29.64 -10.32
N LYS A 498 19.02 28.68 -10.78
CA LYS A 498 19.99 27.99 -9.91
C LYS A 498 21.10 28.96 -9.46
N GLN A 499 21.58 28.78 -8.24
CA GLN A 499 22.58 29.66 -7.63
C GLN A 499 23.84 29.80 -8.50
N ASP A 500 24.32 28.69 -9.05
CA ASP A 500 25.53 28.59 -9.89
C ASP A 500 25.41 29.31 -11.25
N THR A 501 24.22 29.80 -11.60
CA THR A 501 23.94 30.45 -12.90
C THR A 501 23.71 31.96 -12.82
N VAL A 502 23.71 32.54 -11.61
CA VAL A 502 23.41 33.96 -11.38
C VAL A 502 24.68 34.71 -10.92
N SER A 503 24.91 35.90 -11.48
CA SER A 503 26.01 36.76 -11.07
C SER A 503 25.92 37.13 -9.59
N GLU A 504 27.06 37.16 -8.89
CA GLU A 504 27.12 37.52 -7.46
C GLU A 504 26.53 38.93 -7.20
N HIS A 505 26.65 39.84 -8.17
CA HIS A 505 26.05 41.17 -8.11
C HIS A 505 24.51 41.10 -8.08
N ASP A 506 23.91 40.37 -9.02
CA ASP A 506 22.46 40.17 -9.09
C ASP A 506 21.93 39.47 -7.85
N MET A 507 22.63 38.44 -7.36
CA MET A 507 22.29 37.74 -6.13
C MET A 507 22.24 38.69 -4.92
N ARG A 508 23.24 39.57 -4.76
CA ARG A 508 23.28 40.59 -3.69
C ARG A 508 22.13 41.61 -3.82
N LEU A 509 21.72 42.02 -5.03
CA LEU A 509 20.56 42.90 -5.23
C LEU A 509 19.24 42.18 -4.92
N GLN A 510 19.09 40.94 -5.39
CA GLN A 510 17.92 40.11 -5.15
C GLN A 510 17.72 39.82 -3.65
N LEU A 511 18.80 39.57 -2.91
CA LEU A 511 18.74 39.36 -1.44
C LEU A 511 18.38 40.63 -0.68
N LYS A 512 18.86 41.82 -1.09
CA LYS A 512 18.43 43.10 -0.51
C LYS A 512 16.94 43.38 -0.73
N ALA A 513 16.45 43.10 -1.95
CA ALA A 513 15.02 43.23 -2.27
C ALA A 513 14.16 42.25 -1.47
N LEU A 514 14.63 41.00 -1.29
CA LEU A 514 13.97 39.98 -0.46
C LEU A 514 13.93 40.37 1.02
N TRP A 515 15.03 40.86 1.58
CA TRP A 515 15.09 41.35 2.96
C TRP A 515 14.05 42.46 3.21
N LEU A 516 13.86 43.36 2.24
CA LEU A 516 12.87 44.42 2.32
C LEU A 516 11.44 43.92 2.06
N SER A 517 11.22 42.94 1.18
CA SER A 517 9.87 42.48 0.83
C SER A 517 9.19 41.71 1.98
N ILE A 518 9.94 40.96 2.78
CA ILE A 518 9.43 40.14 3.90
C ILE A 518 8.68 40.97 4.99
N PRO A 519 9.25 42.05 5.58
CA PRO A 519 8.56 42.85 6.59
C PRO A 519 7.34 43.58 6.02
N PHE A 520 7.43 44.14 4.81
CA PHE A 520 6.30 44.86 4.18
C PHE A 520 5.12 43.94 3.83
N TYR A 521 5.38 42.68 3.46
CA TYR A 521 4.33 41.65 3.32
C TYR A 521 3.61 41.37 4.65
N ASN A 522 4.36 41.14 5.74
CA ASN A 522 3.78 40.88 7.06
C ASN A 522 3.03 42.08 7.64
N LEU A 523 3.53 43.30 7.37
CA LEU A 523 2.89 44.55 7.75
C LEU A 523 1.56 44.74 7.00
N THR A 524 1.52 44.47 5.69
CA THR A 524 0.31 44.50 4.86
C THR A 524 -0.79 43.61 5.42
N LEU A 525 -0.47 42.33 5.71
CA LEU A 525 -1.44 41.39 6.29
C LEU A 525 -1.94 41.85 7.67
N THR A 526 -1.04 42.35 8.52
CA THR A 526 -1.39 42.79 9.87
C THR A 526 -2.28 44.04 9.86
N LEU A 527 -1.96 45.04 9.04
CA LEU A 527 -2.76 46.26 8.89
C LEU A 527 -4.17 45.97 8.34
N ALA A 528 -4.28 45.06 7.36
CA ALA A 528 -5.58 44.64 6.83
C ALA A 528 -6.45 43.93 7.89
N LYS A 529 -5.85 43.06 8.73
CA LYS A 529 -6.52 42.41 9.86
C LYS A 529 -6.97 43.40 10.92
N ILE A 530 -6.12 44.35 11.30
CA ILE A 530 -6.46 45.39 12.27
C ILE A 530 -7.61 46.27 11.74
N SER A 531 -7.58 46.68 10.47
CA SER A 531 -8.71 47.37 9.81
C SER A 531 -10.01 46.57 9.92
N MET A 532 -9.95 45.25 9.67
CA MET A 532 -11.13 44.38 9.74
C MET A 532 -11.67 44.23 11.17
N ILE A 533 -10.80 44.12 12.18
CA ILE A 533 -11.19 44.09 13.61
C ILE A 533 -11.84 45.41 14.03
N LEU A 534 -11.27 46.56 13.63
CA LEU A 534 -11.86 47.87 13.91
C LEU A 534 -13.22 48.07 13.21
N LEU A 535 -13.38 47.54 11.99
CA LEU A 535 -14.67 47.52 11.29
C LEU A 535 -15.70 46.66 12.06
N TYR A 536 -15.33 45.49 12.59
CA TYR A 536 -16.22 44.69 13.42
C TYR A 536 -16.57 45.38 14.75
N MET A 537 -15.62 46.08 15.36
CA MET A 537 -15.90 46.91 16.54
C MET A 537 -16.92 48.00 16.20
N ARG A 538 -16.73 48.72 15.09
CA ARG A 538 -17.65 49.76 14.62
C ARG A 538 -19.05 49.23 14.30
N LEU A 539 -19.17 48.04 13.73
CA LEU A 539 -20.46 47.45 13.31
C LEU A 539 -21.23 46.74 14.43
N PHE A 540 -20.54 46.07 15.37
CA PHE A 540 -21.19 45.12 16.29
C PHE A 540 -20.90 45.34 17.78
N ALA A 541 -19.98 46.25 18.16
CA ALA A 541 -19.61 46.44 19.56
C ALA A 541 -20.68 47.14 20.42
N SER A 542 -21.70 47.76 19.82
CA SER A 542 -22.88 48.29 20.52
C SER A 542 -23.83 47.17 20.96
N THR A 543 -23.90 46.07 20.22
CA THR A 543 -24.91 45.00 20.40
C THR A 543 -24.54 44.02 21.51
N ASN A 544 -23.25 43.81 21.80
CA ASN A 544 -22.81 42.80 22.79
C ASN A 544 -21.48 43.18 23.48
N LYS A 545 -21.55 43.47 24.79
CA LYS A 545 -20.39 43.82 25.62
C LYS A 545 -19.31 42.72 25.64
N ARG A 546 -19.68 41.43 25.63
CA ARG A 546 -18.71 40.31 25.62
C ARG A 546 -17.98 40.23 24.28
N PHE A 547 -18.68 40.46 23.18
CA PHE A 547 -18.08 40.49 21.84
C PHE A 547 -17.12 41.67 21.67
N ARG A 548 -17.46 42.84 22.23
CA ARG A 548 -16.56 44.00 22.27
C ARG A 548 -15.25 43.71 23.02
N ILE A 549 -15.32 43.04 24.18
CA ILE A 549 -14.13 42.65 24.94
C ILE A 549 -13.25 41.69 24.13
N LEU A 550 -13.85 40.68 23.49
CA LEU A 550 -13.14 39.72 22.62
C LEU A 550 -12.38 40.43 21.48
N LEU A 551 -13.03 41.38 20.80
CA LEU A 551 -12.38 42.16 19.72
C LEU A 551 -11.25 43.05 20.24
N ILE A 552 -11.35 43.62 21.44
CA ILE A 552 -10.28 44.43 22.04
C ILE A 552 -9.08 43.55 22.42
N VAL A 553 -9.30 42.39 23.04
CA VAL A 553 -8.23 41.42 23.34
C VAL A 553 -7.52 40.99 22.06
N PHE A 554 -8.28 40.69 21.01
CA PHE A 554 -7.73 40.26 19.73
C PHE A 554 -7.01 41.39 18.99
N LEU A 555 -7.46 42.65 19.11
CA LEU A 555 -6.77 43.83 18.60
C LEU A 555 -5.39 44.02 19.25
N VAL A 556 -5.31 43.87 20.58
CA VAL A 556 -4.03 43.93 21.32
C VAL A 556 -3.10 42.79 20.90
N PHE A 557 -3.63 41.57 20.78
CA PHE A 557 -2.87 40.40 20.29
C PHE A 557 -2.33 40.62 18.87
N MET A 558 -3.14 41.15 17.94
CA MET A 558 -2.69 41.49 16.59
C MET A 558 -1.62 42.58 16.58
N GLY A 559 -1.68 43.54 17.51
CA GLY A 559 -0.61 44.52 17.71
C GLY A 559 0.72 43.87 18.11
N ILE A 560 0.70 42.96 19.08
CA ILE A 560 1.88 42.21 19.54
C ILE A 560 2.46 41.33 18.40
N VAL A 561 1.61 40.59 17.69
CA VAL A 561 2.03 39.78 16.53
C VAL A 561 2.59 40.67 15.41
N GLY A 562 2.01 41.85 15.18
CA GLY A 562 2.52 42.84 14.23
C GLY A 562 3.94 43.32 14.57
N LEU A 563 4.16 43.75 15.82
CA LEU A 563 5.47 44.16 16.30
C LEU A 563 6.48 43.02 16.22
N TRP A 564 6.11 41.81 16.66
CA TRP A 564 6.96 40.62 16.54
C TRP A 564 7.36 40.32 15.08
N THR A 565 6.39 40.22 14.17
CA THR A 565 6.66 39.88 12.76
C THR A 565 7.49 40.95 12.06
N LEU A 566 7.31 42.23 12.42
CA LEU A 566 8.09 43.36 11.90
C LEU A 566 9.54 43.32 12.39
N PHE A 567 9.76 43.29 13.71
CA PHE A 567 11.11 43.33 14.28
C PHE A 567 11.89 42.01 14.08
N SER A 568 11.25 40.85 14.13
CA SER A 568 11.92 39.56 13.90
C SER A 568 12.43 39.39 12.48
N THR A 569 11.83 40.07 11.51
CA THR A 569 12.25 40.01 10.09
C THR A 569 13.28 41.08 9.73
N PHE A 570 13.14 42.32 10.24
CA PHE A 570 14.17 43.35 10.09
C PHE A 570 15.49 42.99 10.81
N LEU A 571 15.41 42.44 12.03
CA LEU A 571 16.55 42.13 12.90
C LEU A 571 16.88 40.62 12.91
N ILE A 572 16.68 39.95 11.77
CA ILE A 572 16.95 38.53 11.62
C ILE A 572 18.45 38.19 11.66
N CYS A 573 19.30 39.13 11.25
CA CYS A 573 20.76 39.08 11.35
C CYS A 573 21.29 40.36 12.01
N LEU A 574 22.32 40.23 12.85
CA LEU A 574 23.04 41.33 13.47
C LEU A 574 24.55 41.18 13.20
N PRO A 575 25.21 42.13 12.49
CA PRO A 575 24.63 43.28 11.79
C PRO A 575 23.77 42.86 10.59
N VAL A 576 22.76 43.68 10.26
CA VAL A 576 21.77 43.43 9.19
C VAL A 576 22.42 43.11 7.82
N ARG A 577 23.58 43.70 7.52
CA ARG A 577 24.33 43.46 6.28
C ARG A 577 24.69 41.99 6.05
N GLY A 578 24.82 41.20 7.12
CA GLY A 578 25.08 39.75 7.06
C GLY A 578 23.96 38.92 6.41
N PHE A 579 22.78 39.50 6.15
CA PHE A 579 21.71 38.84 5.39
C PHE A 579 22.07 38.63 3.91
N TRP A 580 22.83 39.55 3.32
CA TRP A 580 23.17 39.55 1.89
C TRP A 580 24.69 39.61 1.62
N ASP A 581 25.50 39.57 2.66
CA ASP A 581 26.96 39.57 2.58
C ASP A 581 27.56 38.67 3.67
N HIS A 582 27.82 37.42 3.30
CA HIS A 582 28.36 36.39 4.21
C HIS A 582 29.85 36.58 4.53
N SER A 583 30.52 37.58 3.95
CA SER A 583 31.91 37.93 4.33
C SER A 583 31.98 38.68 5.67
N VAL A 584 30.85 39.20 6.16
CA VAL A 584 30.76 39.92 7.44
C VAL A 584 30.39 38.93 8.55
N PRO A 585 31.16 38.85 9.66
CA PRO A 585 30.77 38.04 10.81
C PRO A 585 29.47 38.59 11.42
N ALA A 586 28.38 37.82 11.27
CA ALA A 586 27.04 38.22 11.70
C ALA A 586 26.32 37.06 12.40
N THR A 587 25.64 37.39 13.50
CA THR A 587 24.79 36.44 14.21
C THR A 587 23.39 36.49 13.63
N CYS A 588 23.01 35.47 12.87
CA CYS A 588 21.67 35.31 12.30
C CYS A 588 20.83 34.32 13.11
N ARG A 589 19.54 34.61 13.27
CA ARG A 589 18.55 33.65 13.78
C ARG A 589 18.17 32.67 12.68
N SER A 590 17.76 31.45 13.05
CA SER A 590 17.32 30.45 12.06
C SER A 590 16.14 30.98 11.22
N PHE A 591 16.40 31.17 9.93
CA PHE A 591 15.41 31.65 8.95
C PHE A 591 14.17 30.75 8.93
N ALA A 592 14.37 29.43 8.91
CA ALA A 592 13.29 28.45 8.94
C ALA A 592 12.39 28.62 10.16
N VAL A 593 12.96 28.76 11.37
CA VAL A 593 12.19 28.92 12.61
C VAL A 593 11.38 30.22 12.61
N VAL A 594 12.01 31.35 12.28
CA VAL A 594 11.34 32.66 12.26
C VAL A 594 10.22 32.70 11.23
N TRP A 595 10.44 32.15 10.03
CA TRP A 595 9.43 32.18 8.97
C TRP A 595 8.30 31.18 9.17
N CYS A 596 8.57 29.96 9.64
CA CYS A 596 7.51 29.01 9.99
C CYS A 596 6.64 29.54 11.13
N LEU A 597 7.23 30.16 12.17
CA LEU A 597 6.49 30.79 13.25
C LEU A 597 5.63 31.96 12.74
N ASN A 598 6.20 32.86 11.93
CA ASN A 598 5.46 33.99 11.37
C ASN A 598 4.34 33.54 10.43
N ALA A 599 4.56 32.51 9.60
CA ALA A 599 3.54 31.93 8.74
C ALA A 599 2.40 31.29 9.56
N ALA A 600 2.71 30.51 10.59
CA ALA A 600 1.72 29.91 11.48
C ALA A 600 0.88 30.98 12.20
N LEU A 601 1.51 32.01 12.76
CA LEU A 601 0.82 33.14 13.40
C LEU A 601 -0.10 33.88 12.41
N GLN A 602 0.34 34.11 11.18
CA GLN A 602 -0.50 34.74 10.16
C GLN A 602 -1.70 33.87 9.77
N ILE A 603 -1.51 32.55 9.58
CA ILE A 603 -2.59 31.63 9.21
C ILE A 603 -3.62 31.47 10.35
N VAL A 604 -3.17 31.27 11.59
CA VAL A 604 -4.07 31.16 12.74
C VAL A 604 -4.90 32.44 12.93
N THR A 605 -4.27 33.61 12.76
CA THR A 605 -4.99 34.89 12.86
C THR A 605 -5.96 35.12 11.68
N ASP A 606 -5.67 34.64 10.47
CA ASP A 606 -6.63 34.66 9.35
C ASP A 606 -7.91 33.89 9.70
N ILE A 607 -7.78 32.67 10.26
CA ILE A 607 -8.92 31.83 10.69
C ILE A 607 -9.75 32.57 11.75
N VAL A 608 -9.11 33.11 12.79
CA VAL A 608 -9.80 33.80 13.89
C VAL A 608 -10.54 35.05 13.39
N VAL A 609 -9.93 35.86 12.51
CA VAL A 609 -10.59 37.04 11.90
C VAL A 609 -11.85 36.65 11.12
N VAL A 610 -11.80 35.59 10.31
CA VAL A 610 -12.93 35.14 9.48
C VAL A 610 -14.06 34.53 10.33
N MET A 611 -13.71 33.73 11.35
CA MET A 611 -14.69 33.02 12.18
C MET A 611 -15.39 33.92 13.21
N THR A 612 -14.69 34.93 13.75
CA THR A 612 -15.19 35.79 14.84
C THR A 612 -16.58 36.41 14.60
N PRO A 613 -16.92 37.00 13.43
CA PRO A 613 -18.24 37.60 13.23
C PRO A 613 -19.36 36.57 12.97
N ILE A 614 -19.07 35.34 12.55
CA ILE A 614 -20.08 34.39 12.05
C ILE A 614 -21.18 34.08 13.09
N PRO A 615 -20.89 33.78 14.37
CA PRO A 615 -21.94 33.51 15.37
C PRO A 615 -22.83 34.72 15.66
N THR A 616 -22.30 35.94 15.52
CA THR A 616 -23.06 37.18 15.68
C THR A 616 -23.96 37.41 14.46
N LEU A 617 -23.41 37.27 13.25
CA LEU A 617 -24.14 37.40 11.99
C LEU A 617 -25.28 36.38 11.84
N ALA A 618 -25.07 35.15 12.31
CA ALA A 618 -26.11 34.12 12.33
C ALA A 618 -27.36 34.55 13.12
N ARG A 619 -27.18 35.37 14.17
CA ARG A 619 -28.26 35.85 15.06
C ARG A 619 -28.95 37.14 14.58
N LEU A 620 -28.40 37.86 13.60
CA LEU A 620 -29.11 39.00 13.00
C LEU A 620 -30.32 38.54 12.17
N ARG A 621 -31.46 39.21 12.36
CA ARG A 621 -32.68 39.08 11.55
C ARG A 621 -32.56 39.91 10.27
N LEU A 622 -31.72 39.45 9.34
CA LEU A 622 -31.58 40.05 8.00
C LEU A 622 -32.46 39.34 6.96
N PRO A 623 -32.97 40.05 5.93
CA PRO A 623 -33.61 39.42 4.77
C PRO A 623 -32.71 38.36 4.14
N THR A 624 -33.27 37.20 3.80
CA THR A 624 -32.50 35.99 3.45
C THR A 624 -31.48 36.22 2.33
N ARG A 625 -31.80 37.04 1.32
CA ARG A 625 -30.88 37.39 0.22
C ARG A 625 -29.65 38.17 0.70
N GLN A 626 -29.80 39.12 1.62
CA GLN A 626 -28.69 39.88 2.20
C GLN A 626 -27.84 39.01 3.14
N LYS A 627 -28.49 38.12 3.91
CA LYS A 627 -27.80 37.14 4.76
C LYS A 627 -26.96 36.17 3.94
N PHE A 628 -27.48 35.68 2.81
CA PHE A 628 -26.77 34.76 1.91
C PHE A 628 -25.57 35.44 1.24
N ALA A 629 -25.73 36.66 0.72
CA ALA A 629 -24.63 37.44 0.14
C ALA A 629 -23.49 37.68 1.15
N LEU A 630 -23.84 37.99 2.41
CA LEU A 630 -22.85 38.19 3.46
C LEU A 630 -22.11 36.89 3.81
N ILE A 631 -22.83 35.77 3.96
CA ILE A 631 -22.22 34.44 4.21
C ILE A 631 -21.29 34.03 3.05
N LEU A 632 -21.67 34.31 1.80
CA LEU A 632 -20.84 34.02 0.62
C LEU A 632 -19.50 34.78 0.65
N VAL A 633 -19.50 36.05 1.08
CA VAL A 633 -18.27 36.85 1.24
C VAL A 633 -17.35 36.24 2.33
N PHE A 634 -17.92 35.75 3.44
CA PHE A 634 -17.13 35.04 4.47
C PHE A 634 -16.63 33.67 3.99
N ALA A 635 -17.43 32.94 3.21
CA ALA A 635 -17.05 31.64 2.64
C ALA A 635 -15.91 31.77 1.61
N LEU A 636 -15.88 32.84 0.81
CA LEU A 636 -14.75 33.17 -0.07
C LEU A 636 -13.46 33.44 0.73
N GLY A 637 -13.58 34.10 1.89
CA GLY A 637 -12.47 34.25 2.84
C GLY A 637 -11.98 32.92 3.43
N PHE A 638 -12.89 31.97 3.68
CA PHE A 638 -12.53 30.63 4.14
C PHE A 638 -11.85 29.81 3.03
N LEU A 639 -12.33 29.88 1.78
CA LEU A 639 -11.72 29.22 0.62
C LEU A 639 -10.25 29.66 0.41
N TYR A 640 -9.95 30.94 0.59
CA TYR A 640 -8.57 31.46 0.57
C TYR A 640 -7.68 30.83 1.65
N VAL A 641 -8.22 30.55 2.84
CA VAL A 641 -7.50 29.84 3.91
C VAL A 641 -7.35 28.36 3.60
N SER A 642 -8.39 27.68 3.10
CA SER A 642 -8.33 26.26 2.72
C SER A 642 -7.27 25.99 1.64
N LEU A 643 -7.13 26.90 0.66
CA LEU A 643 -6.09 26.83 -0.38
C LEU A 643 -4.65 26.94 0.14
N ARG A 644 -4.44 27.37 1.40
CA ARG A 644 -3.12 27.34 2.08
C ARG A 644 -2.80 26.02 2.80
N PHE A 645 -3.78 25.12 2.96
CA PHE A 645 -3.64 23.86 3.74
C PHE A 645 -3.63 22.59 2.86
N GLY A 646 -3.44 22.71 1.55
CA GLY A 646 -3.40 21.56 0.63
C GLY A 646 -2.30 20.54 1.01
N PRO A 647 -2.55 19.22 0.90
CA PRO A 647 -1.55 18.20 1.23
C PRO A 647 -0.29 18.32 0.36
N ALA A 648 0.88 18.24 0.98
CA ALA A 648 2.17 18.27 0.28
C ALA A 648 2.31 17.13 -0.76
N SER A 649 1.57 16.03 -0.59
CA SER A 649 1.51 14.88 -1.49
C SER A 649 0.79 15.13 -2.82
N ILE A 650 0.14 16.28 -3.02
CA ILE A 650 -0.47 16.67 -4.31
C ILE A 650 0.41 17.70 -5.06
N VAL A 651 1.51 18.17 -4.44
CA VAL A 651 2.38 19.25 -4.96
C VAL A 651 3.71 18.73 -5.54
N GLN A 652 3.70 17.50 -6.05
CA GLN A 652 4.58 17.05 -7.13
C GLN A 652 3.68 16.30 -8.14
N PRO A 653 3.47 16.79 -9.38
CA PRO A 653 4.47 17.46 -10.23
C PRO A 653 4.02 18.80 -10.89
N TYR A 654 2.88 19.41 -10.51
CA TYR A 654 2.32 20.54 -11.26
C TYR A 654 2.60 21.93 -10.66
N THR A 655 3.61 22.62 -11.20
CA THR A 655 3.84 24.06 -11.04
C THR A 655 2.84 24.90 -11.87
N ASN A 656 1.54 24.78 -11.57
CA ASN A 656 0.49 25.55 -12.24
C ASN A 656 -0.26 26.50 -11.29
N ALA A 657 0.29 27.72 -11.20
CA ALA A 657 -0.42 29.00 -11.09
C ALA A 657 -1.80 29.02 -10.36
N SER A 658 -1.79 29.03 -9.02
CA SER A 658 -2.71 29.87 -8.21
C SER A 658 -2.54 29.69 -6.70
N SER A 659 -1.43 30.16 -6.12
CA SER A 659 -1.41 30.53 -4.69
C SER A 659 -0.23 31.43 -4.34
N VAL A 660 -0.45 32.38 -3.41
CA VAL A 660 0.64 33.10 -2.72
C VAL A 660 1.54 32.12 -1.97
N CYS A 661 0.98 30.97 -1.57
CA CYS A 661 1.72 29.87 -0.96
C CYS A 661 2.80 29.29 -1.89
N ALA A 662 2.57 29.20 -3.20
CA ALA A 662 3.60 28.79 -4.15
C ALA A 662 4.80 29.75 -4.15
N MET A 663 4.60 31.06 -4.03
CA MET A 663 5.71 32.02 -3.91
C MET A 663 6.42 31.94 -2.57
N SER A 664 5.68 31.74 -1.46
CA SER A 664 6.28 31.48 -0.14
C SER A 664 7.07 30.17 -0.12
N ILE A 665 6.58 29.12 -0.77
CA ILE A 665 7.23 27.80 -0.86
C ILE A 665 8.39 27.84 -1.85
N ILE A 666 8.31 28.53 -3.00
CA ILE A 666 9.46 28.71 -3.91
C ILE A 666 10.57 29.50 -3.23
N ARG A 667 10.23 30.55 -2.48
CA ARG A 667 11.20 31.26 -1.61
C ARG A 667 11.75 30.31 -0.53
N LEU A 668 10.89 29.57 0.18
CA LEU A 668 11.33 28.64 1.24
C LEU A 668 12.21 27.50 0.69
N VAL A 669 11.90 26.94 -0.48
CA VAL A 669 12.67 25.86 -1.13
C VAL A 669 14.01 26.38 -1.64
N ARG A 670 14.03 27.54 -2.31
CA ARG A 670 15.29 28.17 -2.76
C ARG A 670 16.16 28.59 -1.56
N ILE A 671 15.55 28.91 -0.42
CA ILE A 671 16.28 29.27 0.80
C ILE A 671 16.65 28.04 1.65
N ILE A 672 15.88 26.95 1.63
CA ILE A 672 16.31 25.65 2.13
C ILE A 672 17.52 25.18 1.34
N GLN A 673 17.53 25.34 0.01
CA GLN A 673 18.68 25.06 -0.85
C GLN A 673 19.90 25.95 -0.50
N LEU A 674 19.70 27.25 -0.28
CA LEU A 674 20.77 28.17 0.18
C LEU A 674 21.28 27.82 1.59
N ALA A 675 20.41 27.40 2.51
CA ALA A 675 20.76 27.06 3.89
C ALA A 675 21.36 25.64 4.02
N SER A 676 20.97 24.69 3.15
CA SER A 676 21.63 23.39 3.03
C SER A 676 23.00 23.48 2.37
N GLY A 677 23.33 24.63 1.76
CA GLY A 677 24.69 24.95 1.30
C GLY A 677 25.70 25.18 2.43
N SER A 678 25.28 25.15 3.70
CA SER A 678 26.16 25.25 4.87
C SER A 678 25.73 24.31 6.00
N SER A 679 25.43 23.04 5.68
CA SER A 679 25.03 22.04 6.69
C SER A 679 25.65 20.65 6.50
N ASP A 680 26.95 20.58 6.20
CA ASP A 680 27.79 19.39 6.40
C ASP A 680 28.67 19.54 7.66
N GLU A 681 28.13 20.14 8.74
CA GLU A 681 28.83 20.24 10.02
C GLU A 681 27.86 20.28 11.24
N PHE A 682 26.95 19.31 11.34
CA PHE A 682 26.23 19.04 12.59
C PHE A 682 25.97 17.55 12.85
N SER A 683 27.02 16.71 12.82
CA SER A 683 26.95 15.39 13.45
C SER A 683 28.31 14.75 13.82
N SER A 684 29.32 15.54 14.18
CA SER A 684 30.55 15.03 14.82
C SER A 684 31.32 16.11 15.59
N ASN A 685 31.93 15.70 16.70
CA ASN A 685 32.94 16.40 17.55
C ASN A 685 32.45 17.00 18.88
N ILE A 686 32.33 16.13 19.88
CA ILE A 686 32.99 16.37 21.16
C ILE A 686 34.34 15.63 21.11
N ALA A 687 35.41 16.28 21.60
CA ALA A 687 36.81 15.82 21.73
C ALA A 687 37.75 16.00 20.50
N HIS A 688 38.69 16.95 20.69
CA HIS A 688 39.95 17.24 19.97
C HIS A 688 41.00 16.09 20.04
N PRO A 689 42.20 16.21 19.41
CA PRO A 689 42.57 16.82 18.11
C PRO A 689 43.61 15.97 17.30
N ARG A 690 44.10 16.52 16.17
CA ARG A 690 45.25 16.09 15.32
C ARG A 690 44.97 14.92 14.36
N SER A 691 45.64 14.79 13.19
CA SER A 691 46.29 15.76 12.29
C SER A 691 46.75 15.06 11.01
N ILE A 692 46.73 15.78 9.88
CA ILE A 692 47.46 15.48 8.62
C ILE A 692 46.86 14.43 7.67
N SER A 693 46.89 14.84 6.40
CA SER A 693 46.46 14.19 5.15
C SER A 693 47.38 13.06 4.66
N HIS A 694 46.87 12.24 3.74
CA HIS A 694 47.46 12.03 2.39
C HIS A 694 46.40 11.35 1.50
N ASN A 695 46.33 11.57 0.19
CA ASN A 695 47.41 11.24 -0.73
C ASN A 695 47.24 11.90 -2.13
N THR A 696 48.33 12.50 -2.64
CA THR A 696 48.60 12.67 -4.08
C THR A 696 50.09 12.91 -4.28
N ASP A 697 50.75 11.89 -4.85
CA ASP A 697 51.92 11.95 -5.74
C ASP A 697 53.26 12.63 -5.36
N LYS A 698 54.31 11.83 -5.66
CA LYS A 698 55.67 12.16 -6.16
C LYS A 698 56.88 12.25 -5.20
N VAL A 699 57.87 11.41 -5.55
CA VAL A 699 59.32 11.70 -5.72
C VAL A 699 60.32 11.33 -4.60
N ILE A 700 61.01 10.20 -4.86
CA ILE A 700 62.48 9.94 -4.75
C ILE A 700 63.15 9.56 -3.39
N ARG A 701 63.88 8.42 -3.48
CA ARG A 701 65.06 7.91 -2.72
C ARG A 701 64.96 7.48 -1.23
N ALA A 702 65.08 6.16 -1.09
CA ALA A 702 66.16 5.44 -0.39
C ALA A 702 66.47 5.75 1.10
N GLN A 703 66.16 4.78 1.98
CA GLN A 703 67.15 3.83 2.53
C GLN A 703 66.48 2.69 3.33
N ARG A 704 67.04 1.47 3.26
CA ARG A 704 66.87 0.36 4.22
C ARG A 704 67.89 0.53 5.37
N PRO A 705 67.91 -0.26 6.47
CA PRO A 705 67.03 -1.38 6.87
C PRO A 705 66.27 -0.99 8.18
N SER A 706 65.96 -1.79 9.22
CA SER A 706 66.15 -3.22 9.58
C SER A 706 65.13 -3.68 10.64
N SER A 707 65.11 -5.00 10.93
CA SER A 707 65.01 -5.66 12.26
C SER A 707 64.09 -5.12 13.39
N SER A 708 63.37 -5.94 14.17
CA SER A 708 63.22 -7.41 14.18
C SER A 708 62.27 -7.88 15.31
N LEU A 709 61.91 -9.17 15.27
CA LEU A 709 61.71 -10.09 16.40
C LEU A 709 60.51 -9.94 17.38
N VAL A 710 59.88 -11.10 17.57
CA VAL A 710 59.41 -11.69 18.84
C VAL A 710 58.11 -11.17 19.45
N LEU A 711 57.22 -11.99 20.02
CA LEU A 711 56.82 -13.40 19.89
C LEU A 711 55.88 -13.64 21.09
N HIS A 712 54.72 -14.24 20.81
CA HIS A 712 54.09 -15.28 21.63
C HIS A 712 53.42 -15.01 23.01
N ARG A 713 52.24 -15.67 23.11
CA ARG A 713 51.72 -16.48 24.24
C ARG A 713 51.06 -15.77 25.45
N ILE A 714 50.14 -16.43 26.19
CA ILE A 714 49.07 -17.42 25.90
C ILE A 714 48.30 -17.67 27.21
N GLN A 715 46.96 -17.91 27.18
CA GLN A 715 46.16 -18.54 28.28
C GLN A 715 46.16 -17.80 29.65
N ARG A 716 45.37 -18.14 30.69
CA ARG A 716 44.01 -18.73 30.86
C ARG A 716 43.49 -18.31 32.27
N ARG A 717 42.17 -18.40 32.49
CA ARG A 717 41.40 -18.69 33.74
C ARG A 717 42.18 -18.73 35.09
N HIS A 718 41.66 -18.18 36.19
CA HIS A 718 40.65 -18.86 37.02
C HIS A 718 39.89 -17.97 38.05
N HIS A 719 38.84 -18.55 38.66
CA HIS A 719 37.80 -18.00 39.55
C HIS A 719 38.23 -17.41 40.90
N LEU A 720 37.33 -16.64 41.56
CA LEU A 720 36.89 -16.88 42.95
C LEU A 720 35.50 -16.23 43.30
N HIS A 721 34.94 -16.59 44.47
CA HIS A 721 33.52 -16.68 44.89
C HIS A 721 32.64 -15.41 45.17
N LEU A 722 31.32 -15.54 44.90
CA LEU A 722 30.08 -15.38 45.74
C LEU A 722 30.01 -14.36 46.93
N PRO A 723 28.82 -13.79 47.32
CA PRO A 723 27.59 -14.54 47.62
C PRO A 723 26.21 -13.88 47.31
N THR A 724 25.15 -14.46 47.91
CA THR A 724 23.71 -14.51 47.57
C THR A 724 22.78 -13.43 48.17
N ALA A 725 21.62 -13.20 47.54
CA ALA A 725 20.34 -12.89 48.21
C ALA A 725 19.13 -13.26 47.31
N ASN A 726 18.00 -13.68 47.91
CA ASN A 726 16.84 -14.30 47.22
C ASN A 726 15.56 -13.41 47.25
N PRO A 727 14.50 -13.73 46.47
CA PRO A 727 13.32 -12.87 46.25
C PRO A 727 12.11 -13.19 47.14
N THR A 728 11.07 -12.33 47.15
CA THR A 728 9.62 -12.56 47.48
C THR A 728 8.89 -11.20 47.63
N PRO A 729 7.54 -11.11 47.78
CA PRO A 729 6.43 -11.80 47.09
C PRO A 729 5.28 -10.83 46.65
N PRO A 730 4.23 -11.30 45.92
CA PRO A 730 3.02 -10.52 45.59
C PRO A 730 1.84 -10.74 46.56
N ARG A 731 0.93 -9.74 46.69
CA ARG A 731 -0.39 -9.80 47.38
C ARG A 731 -1.32 -8.64 46.90
N PRO A 732 -2.64 -8.63 47.16
CA PRO A 732 -3.64 -9.64 46.78
C PRO A 732 -4.95 -9.01 46.18
N HIS A 733 -5.94 -9.83 45.81
CA HIS A 733 -7.26 -9.41 45.32
C HIS A 733 -8.19 -8.81 46.39
N VAL A 734 -9.11 -7.92 45.96
CA VAL A 734 -10.44 -7.67 46.57
C VAL A 734 -11.48 -7.50 45.43
N PRO A 735 -12.71 -8.04 45.53
CA PRO A 735 -13.68 -8.07 44.42
C PRO A 735 -14.74 -6.96 44.46
N VAL A 736 -15.46 -6.77 43.34
CA VAL A 736 -16.66 -5.92 43.20
C VAL A 736 -17.78 -6.76 42.58
N PRO A 737 -19.05 -6.67 43.05
CA PRO A 737 -20.02 -7.76 42.90
C PRO A 737 -20.84 -7.73 41.60
N ALA A 738 -21.40 -8.90 41.27
CA ALA A 738 -22.36 -9.09 40.19
C ALA A 738 -23.76 -8.55 40.55
N LEU A 739 -24.50 -8.09 39.54
CA LEU A 739 -25.93 -7.80 39.60
C LEU A 739 -26.57 -8.12 38.23
N PHE A 740 -27.84 -8.56 38.28
CA PHE A 740 -28.73 -8.95 37.17
C PHE A 740 -28.53 -10.34 36.52
N ALA A 741 -29.17 -11.32 37.16
CA ALA A 741 -29.76 -12.48 36.49
C ALA A 741 -31.13 -12.11 35.87
N PRO A 742 -31.67 -12.91 34.92
CA PRO A 742 -32.85 -12.53 34.13
C PRO A 742 -34.19 -12.87 34.81
N ALA A 743 -35.26 -12.20 34.35
CA ALA A 743 -36.65 -12.48 34.71
C ALA A 743 -37.46 -12.98 33.47
N PRO A 744 -38.53 -13.77 33.65
CA PRO A 744 -39.05 -14.65 32.60
C PRO A 744 -40.17 -14.04 31.73
N ALA A 745 -40.50 -14.78 30.66
CA ALA A 745 -41.57 -14.46 29.71
C ALA A 745 -42.99 -14.56 30.31
N PRO A 746 -43.97 -13.84 29.75
CA PRO A 746 -45.39 -14.19 29.81
C PRO A 746 -45.81 -14.99 28.56
N ALA A 747 -46.74 -15.94 28.75
CA ALA A 747 -47.33 -16.76 27.69
C ALA A 747 -48.64 -16.17 27.14
N ARG A 748 -49.22 -16.87 26.14
CA ARG A 748 -50.46 -16.61 25.36
C ARG A 748 -50.23 -15.73 24.12
N GLN A 749 -50.81 -16.02 22.95
CA GLN A 749 -51.86 -17.02 22.62
C GLN A 749 -51.37 -18.11 21.67
#